data_AF-A0A931U7H6-F1
#
_entry.id   AF-A0A931U7H6-F1
#
_cell.length_a   1.000
_cell.length_b   1.000
_cell.length_c   1.000
_cell.angle_alpha   90.00
_cell.angle_beta   90.00
_cell.angle_gamma   90.00
#
_symmetry.space_group_name_H-M   'P 1'
#
loop_
_entity.id
_entity.type
_entity.pdbx_description
1 polymer ?
#
loop_
_entity_poly.entity_id
_entity_poly.type
_entity_poly.pdbx_seq_one_letter_code
_entity_poly.pdbx_strand_id
1 'polypeptide(L)'
;MFKRLLLFLFFILHSSFFILASPAHAIERPHFISFTNPVRGIEEGESPDQGPLDLPQYQYQLASENKFPVDWLLRYDAVNNATISAYFKTISATDSSQTVGAFFEITPKLALAAQVKYPDGEYMSQANRIFLSGYNQPDRLRLIDTYMALFFDSFGYYPKVVGAWHLDAYSLAYLSDHYSVLSAVICDEQYSTDRYRLWGGYLGSPYYPSKSNFLIPATGRDDRLNIVLTKWAQRDPFNFYGRGSESNYSTQVNDYIAQGQDTNFFSSLLSIYSNGDFNEFTQTNIGLENGYSLPQYRNEIKASYAALRASEGKNNLRFISSVDFAKWMQTHYSFTNPAYFFKTTDITGKQNGTVYWYQNPFYRLGIRSDDGKTEILDFRIYNHNEGEEYYLTKNISRSLYSEVFPLIDSVKYPGAYISLGIDLSKANISFDHWQVIFTEGNKSFRLEPTQIIFDNFSTPNLVSDQFKQTKSVDQTTWQMKPHLPFSGSRLGLGFGILLVISIAALLVVRSQKNKFITILGFLLGSISLVTVFRSGVVYIYGLGLWGPNGHDAIFHLSLGEHFRQTLFSLNHPQLNGQLLKNYHFGLDWLTALVSRLSGYPLLDLYFRLLPMLIVVLLVYFLIKLCQLWRFSGFETSLSLALIFLSGSAGFIANLILKRGLFGGESIFWANQSVSLLLNPPFALSVLGIVVFLVYLESHPHRLSFKALIFLSLLGGSLVQIKIYAFLLLVIALFIRRKFKLFLAVSIVGLIFIFPSLGVRSTPFIFNPLWFPRSLFASYDRFYWQELAQAWQVYEDNGVFSKLVLVNLLAVFVFYAGNLYVRLIGLGKVLFGRDFSLSQNLARFIILLGLIVPILLTQKVNPWNTIQFMYYSLFFLSIFTAKQIGEWSHKVKNKFILFIIFLLVTLLSFPTTIGTLSDYLTSQSASRISLTELHALDFLRNSEAGVIVSPLTYSRFVPNSPDPKPLYAYASTAYISAFSGHPEYLSDTINLDITSFSYQDRVKDVIRLYLTRDSSWVSNFLAENKIKYVYETPFDRLMIRPEDACLTKIFDSGEINLYKYSCM
;
A
#
# COMPACT_ATOMS: atom_id res chain seq x y z
N MET A 1 7.55 -26.41 53.08
CA MET A 1 6.75 -26.74 51.88
C MET A 1 7.42 -26.27 50.58
N PHE A 2 7.85 -25.00 50.48
CA PHE A 2 8.46 -24.44 49.25
C PHE A 2 9.75 -25.12 48.77
N LYS A 3 10.67 -25.51 49.68
CA LYS A 3 11.89 -26.26 49.33
C LYS A 3 11.63 -27.69 48.81
N ARG A 4 10.55 -28.34 49.24
CA ARG A 4 10.15 -29.68 48.73
C ARG A 4 9.47 -29.58 47.37
N LEU A 5 8.76 -28.48 47.08
CA LEU A 5 8.19 -28.20 45.77
C LEU A 5 9.28 -27.93 44.71
N LEU A 6 10.34 -27.19 45.07
CA LEU A 6 11.48 -26.92 44.19
C LEU A 6 12.32 -28.16 43.89
N LEU A 7 12.54 -29.06 44.87
CA LEU A 7 13.22 -30.34 44.63
C LEU A 7 12.37 -31.30 43.79
N PHE A 8 11.04 -31.30 43.94
CA PHE A 8 10.14 -32.11 43.13
C PHE A 8 10.04 -31.59 41.69
N LEU A 9 10.02 -30.27 41.49
CA LEU A 9 10.12 -29.64 40.16
C LEU A 9 11.49 -29.87 39.50
N PHE A 10 12.58 -29.80 40.27
CA PHE A 10 13.92 -30.09 39.75
C PHE A 10 14.08 -31.57 39.37
N PHE A 11 13.46 -32.50 40.12
CA PHE A 11 13.42 -33.91 39.78
C PHE A 11 12.53 -34.19 38.57
N ILE A 12 11.37 -33.53 38.43
CA ILE A 12 10.52 -33.64 37.22
C ILE A 12 11.23 -33.05 36.00
N LEU A 13 11.97 -31.94 36.14
CA LEU A 13 12.77 -31.34 35.06
C LEU A 13 14.01 -32.18 34.70
N HIS A 14 14.61 -32.91 35.64
CA HIS A 14 15.74 -33.81 35.34
C HIS A 14 15.28 -35.21 34.87
N SER A 15 14.14 -35.71 35.33
CA SER A 15 13.60 -37.01 34.87
C SER A 15 12.87 -36.92 33.53
N SER A 16 12.39 -35.73 33.13
CA SER A 16 11.90 -35.47 31.77
C SER A 16 13.02 -35.26 30.74
N PHE A 17 14.29 -35.10 31.17
CA PHE A 17 15.45 -35.00 30.27
C PHE A 17 16.13 -36.36 29.96
N PHE A 18 15.80 -37.44 30.69
CA PHE A 18 16.46 -38.75 30.54
C PHE A 18 15.58 -39.89 30.00
N ILE A 19 14.36 -39.60 29.54
CA ILE A 19 13.47 -40.60 28.88
C ILE A 19 12.96 -40.05 27.55
N LEU A 20 13.86 -39.61 26.67
CA LEU A 20 13.59 -39.43 25.23
C LEU A 20 14.88 -39.66 24.43
N ALA A 21 15.65 -40.70 24.77
CA ALA A 21 16.45 -41.36 23.75
C ALA A 21 15.48 -42.23 22.93
N SER A 22 14.71 -41.59 22.05
CA SER A 22 14.01 -42.32 20.99
C SER A 22 15.07 -43.12 20.25
N PRO A 23 14.90 -44.45 20.06
CA PRO A 23 15.77 -45.17 19.15
C PRO A 23 15.71 -44.42 17.83
N ALA A 24 16.87 -44.15 17.21
CA ALA A 24 16.94 -43.60 15.87
C ALA A 24 16.23 -44.57 14.92
N HIS A 25 14.91 -44.44 14.81
CA HIS A 25 14.14 -45.06 13.75
C HIS A 25 14.58 -44.29 12.52
N ALA A 26 15.15 -44.98 11.54
CA ALA A 26 15.41 -44.39 10.24
C ALA A 26 14.12 -43.69 9.79
N ILE A 27 14.16 -42.35 9.64
CA ILE A 27 13.03 -41.60 9.13
C ILE A 27 12.78 -42.13 7.73
N GLU A 28 11.64 -42.78 7.55
CA GLU A 28 11.21 -43.18 6.22
C GLU A 28 10.93 -41.90 5.43
N ARG A 29 11.58 -41.76 4.27
CA ARG A 29 11.48 -40.58 3.39
C ARG A 29 10.66 -40.95 2.17
N PRO A 30 9.32 -40.82 2.24
CA PRO A 30 8.46 -41.19 1.13
C PRO A 30 8.51 -40.17 0.00
N HIS A 31 8.34 -40.66 -1.23
CA HIS A 31 8.15 -39.83 -2.40
C HIS A 31 6.71 -39.97 -2.88
N PHE A 32 5.86 -39.01 -2.53
CA PHE A 32 4.44 -39.05 -2.84
C PHE A 32 4.19 -38.70 -4.30
N ILE A 33 3.38 -39.50 -4.97
CA ILE A 33 2.92 -39.23 -6.33
C ILE A 33 1.41 -39.05 -6.28
N SER A 34 0.93 -37.88 -6.71
CA SER A 34 -0.49 -37.59 -6.85
C SER A 34 -0.83 -37.39 -8.31
N PHE A 35 -2.03 -37.82 -8.70
CA PHE A 35 -2.51 -37.64 -10.06
C PHE A 35 -3.64 -36.63 -10.02
N THR A 36 -3.51 -35.55 -10.78
CA THR A 36 -4.54 -34.52 -10.87
C THR A 36 -4.85 -34.28 -12.34
N ASN A 37 -6.11 -34.21 -12.73
CA ASN A 37 -6.45 -33.91 -14.13
C ASN A 37 -7.52 -32.81 -14.16
N PRO A 38 -7.19 -31.60 -14.62
CA PRO A 38 -8.19 -30.58 -14.94
C PRO A 38 -9.09 -31.04 -16.10
N VAL A 39 -10.40 -30.93 -15.92
CA VAL A 39 -11.41 -31.34 -16.90
C VAL A 39 -12.30 -30.15 -17.22
N ARG A 40 -12.16 -29.61 -18.42
CA ARG A 40 -13.02 -28.58 -19.01
C ARG A 40 -14.27 -29.22 -19.60
N GLY A 41 -15.37 -28.46 -19.58
CA GLY A 41 -16.61 -28.84 -20.27
C GLY A 41 -16.57 -28.47 -21.75
N ILE A 42 -17.72 -28.50 -22.42
CA ILE A 42 -17.83 -28.19 -23.86
C ILE A 42 -17.43 -26.73 -24.14
N GLU A 43 -16.45 -26.52 -25.02
CA GLU A 43 -15.97 -25.22 -25.49
C GLU A 43 -16.30 -24.94 -26.97
N GLU A 44 -16.32 -23.66 -27.35
CA GLU A 44 -16.43 -23.28 -28.77
C GLU A 44 -15.09 -23.58 -29.48
N GLY A 45 -15.13 -24.42 -30.52
CA GLY A 45 -13.93 -24.80 -31.28
C GLY A 45 -13.28 -26.12 -30.84
N GLU A 46 -14.00 -26.99 -30.12
CA GLU A 46 -13.53 -28.37 -29.86
C GLU A 46 -13.12 -29.10 -31.14
N SER A 47 -12.10 -29.93 -31.03
CA SER A 47 -11.66 -30.80 -32.13
C SER A 47 -12.84 -31.68 -32.58
N PRO A 48 -13.18 -31.73 -33.87
CA PRO A 48 -14.24 -32.61 -34.35
C PRO A 48 -13.93 -34.10 -34.11
N ASP A 49 -12.67 -34.44 -33.86
CA ASP A 49 -12.17 -35.80 -33.76
C ASP A 49 -12.15 -36.36 -32.32
N GLN A 50 -12.41 -35.54 -31.29
CA GLN A 50 -12.48 -36.00 -29.89
C GLN A 50 -13.44 -35.16 -29.05
N GLY A 51 -14.19 -35.81 -28.16
CA GLY A 51 -15.01 -35.16 -27.15
C GLY A 51 -14.26 -34.90 -25.82
N PRO A 52 -14.82 -34.07 -24.93
CA PRO A 52 -14.18 -33.68 -23.66
C PRO A 52 -13.97 -34.84 -22.66
N LEU A 53 -14.59 -36.01 -22.89
CA LEU A 53 -14.43 -37.21 -22.06
C LEU A 53 -13.43 -38.23 -22.60
N ASP A 54 -13.00 -38.14 -23.86
CA ASP A 54 -12.18 -39.21 -24.47
C ASP A 54 -10.81 -39.34 -23.78
N LEU A 55 -10.13 -38.22 -23.53
CA LEU A 55 -8.87 -38.21 -22.80
C LEU A 55 -9.04 -38.63 -21.31
N PRO A 56 -10.01 -38.07 -20.55
CA PRO A 56 -10.30 -38.55 -19.19
C PRO A 56 -10.63 -40.03 -19.10
N GLN A 57 -11.41 -40.59 -20.03
CA GLN A 57 -11.74 -42.01 -20.06
C GLN A 57 -10.50 -42.87 -20.27
N TYR A 58 -9.59 -42.45 -21.16
CA TYR A 58 -8.33 -43.15 -21.39
C TYR A 58 -7.39 -43.07 -20.18
N GLN A 59 -7.27 -41.89 -19.57
CA GLN A 59 -6.49 -41.68 -18.35
C GLN A 59 -7.05 -42.51 -17.17
N TYR A 60 -8.38 -42.58 -17.02
CA TYR A 60 -9.05 -43.43 -16.03
C TYR A 60 -8.74 -44.90 -16.29
N GLN A 61 -8.86 -45.39 -17.53
CA GLN A 61 -8.53 -46.77 -17.88
C GLN A 61 -7.10 -47.12 -17.44
N LEU A 62 -6.11 -46.31 -17.82
CA LEU A 62 -4.71 -46.52 -17.44
C LEU A 62 -4.52 -46.44 -15.93
N ALA A 63 -5.17 -45.49 -15.25
CA ALA A 63 -5.08 -45.35 -13.80
C ALA A 63 -5.65 -46.57 -13.08
N SER A 64 -6.81 -47.10 -13.50
CA SER A 64 -7.42 -48.30 -12.92
C SER A 64 -6.57 -49.55 -13.16
N GLU A 65 -6.04 -49.74 -14.39
CA GLU A 65 -5.11 -50.84 -14.71
C GLU A 65 -3.89 -50.81 -13.78
N ASN A 66 -3.38 -49.60 -13.51
CA ASN A 66 -2.24 -49.40 -12.64
C ASN A 66 -2.63 -49.28 -11.16
N LYS A 67 -3.89 -49.13 -10.75
CA LYS A 67 -4.31 -48.78 -9.36
C LYS A 67 -3.73 -47.44 -8.85
N PHE A 68 -3.73 -46.42 -9.68
CA PHE A 68 -3.34 -45.07 -9.28
C PHE A 68 -4.54 -44.28 -8.75
N PRO A 69 -4.41 -43.59 -7.59
CA PRO A 69 -5.43 -42.67 -7.12
C PRO A 69 -5.40 -41.37 -7.94
N VAL A 70 -6.55 -40.94 -8.46
CA VAL A 70 -6.65 -39.77 -9.34
C VAL A 70 -7.68 -38.78 -8.82
N ASP A 71 -7.28 -37.51 -8.81
CA ASP A 71 -8.14 -36.35 -8.53
C ASP A 71 -8.59 -35.69 -9.85
N TRP A 72 -9.88 -35.75 -10.14
CA TRP A 72 -10.50 -35.12 -11.32
C TRP A 72 -11.04 -33.74 -10.96
N LEU A 73 -10.36 -32.68 -11.41
CA LEU A 73 -10.75 -31.30 -11.10
C LEU A 73 -11.65 -30.77 -12.22
N LEU A 74 -12.96 -30.83 -12.02
CA LEU A 74 -13.93 -30.48 -13.07
C LEU A 74 -14.19 -28.99 -13.06
N ARG A 75 -14.08 -28.27 -14.19
CA ARG A 75 -14.49 -26.85 -14.29
C ARG A 75 -16.01 -26.69 -14.10
N TYR A 76 -16.47 -25.49 -13.74
CA TYR A 76 -17.90 -25.16 -13.63
C TYR A 76 -18.76 -25.72 -14.78
N ASP A 77 -18.33 -25.56 -16.04
CA ASP A 77 -19.09 -26.04 -17.20
C ASP A 77 -19.12 -27.57 -17.33
N ALA A 78 -18.09 -28.26 -16.84
CA ALA A 78 -18.04 -29.72 -16.78
C ALA A 78 -19.01 -30.25 -15.72
N VAL A 79 -19.10 -29.57 -14.56
CA VAL A 79 -20.08 -29.89 -13.52
C VAL A 79 -21.51 -29.63 -14.03
N ASN A 80 -21.72 -28.51 -14.73
CA ASN A 80 -23.03 -28.14 -15.28
C ASN A 80 -23.48 -29.04 -16.46
N ASN A 81 -22.58 -29.82 -17.04
CA ASN A 81 -22.91 -30.73 -18.13
C ASN A 81 -23.35 -32.08 -17.58
N ALA A 82 -24.60 -32.47 -17.83
CA ALA A 82 -25.18 -33.70 -17.29
C ALA A 82 -24.44 -34.99 -17.68
N THR A 83 -23.87 -35.06 -18.89
CA THR A 83 -23.12 -36.25 -19.34
C THR A 83 -21.78 -36.35 -18.62
N ILE A 84 -21.04 -35.24 -18.54
CA ILE A 84 -19.73 -35.19 -17.89
C ILE A 84 -19.88 -35.42 -16.38
N SER A 85 -20.78 -34.72 -15.72
CA SER A 85 -21.00 -34.86 -14.27
C SER A 85 -21.52 -36.25 -13.90
N ALA A 86 -22.41 -36.85 -14.69
CA ALA A 86 -22.85 -38.23 -14.48
C ALA A 86 -21.69 -39.23 -14.57
N TYR A 87 -20.80 -39.09 -15.56
CA TYR A 87 -19.62 -39.94 -15.69
C TYR A 87 -18.73 -39.88 -14.44
N PHE A 88 -18.35 -38.67 -14.00
CA PHE A 88 -17.49 -38.51 -12.83
C PHE A 88 -18.16 -38.92 -11.52
N LYS A 89 -19.49 -38.75 -11.42
CA LYS A 89 -20.28 -39.24 -10.29
C LYS A 89 -20.29 -40.77 -10.24
N THR A 90 -20.38 -41.43 -11.38
CA THR A 90 -20.30 -42.89 -11.46
C THR A 90 -18.92 -43.38 -11.04
N ILE A 91 -17.83 -42.87 -11.65
CA ILE A 91 -16.49 -43.41 -11.36
C ILE A 91 -16.10 -43.21 -9.89
N SER A 92 -16.42 -42.04 -9.29
CA SER A 92 -16.11 -41.79 -7.87
C SER A 92 -16.98 -42.57 -6.90
N ALA A 93 -18.18 -42.99 -7.31
CA ALA A 93 -19.02 -43.88 -6.51
C ALA A 93 -18.60 -45.37 -6.63
N THR A 94 -18.02 -45.77 -7.76
CA THR A 94 -17.66 -47.17 -8.03
C THR A 94 -16.19 -47.51 -7.77
N ASP A 95 -15.29 -46.53 -7.81
CA ASP A 95 -13.86 -46.68 -7.61
C ASP A 95 -13.37 -45.65 -6.57
N SER A 96 -13.09 -46.12 -5.36
CA SER A 96 -12.65 -45.27 -4.25
C SER A 96 -11.26 -44.64 -4.45
N SER A 97 -10.51 -45.06 -5.48
CA SER A 97 -9.27 -44.40 -5.88
C SER A 97 -9.51 -43.14 -6.73
N GLN A 98 -10.75 -42.87 -7.17
CA GLN A 98 -11.09 -41.73 -8.01
C GLN A 98 -11.84 -40.66 -7.20
N THR A 99 -11.22 -39.49 -7.04
CA THR A 99 -11.81 -38.35 -6.31
C THR A 99 -12.23 -37.26 -7.28
N VAL A 100 -13.35 -36.58 -7.00
CA VAL A 100 -13.80 -35.43 -7.80
C VAL A 100 -13.58 -34.14 -7.01
N GLY A 101 -12.91 -33.18 -7.64
CA GLY A 101 -12.64 -31.85 -7.13
C GLY A 101 -13.09 -30.75 -8.09
N ALA A 102 -12.81 -29.50 -7.75
CA ALA A 102 -13.23 -28.32 -8.52
C ALA A 102 -12.05 -27.62 -9.19
N PHE A 103 -12.22 -27.20 -10.45
CA PHE A 103 -11.24 -26.41 -11.20
C PHE A 103 -11.72 -24.99 -11.48
N PHE A 104 -11.04 -24.00 -10.90
CA PHE A 104 -11.38 -22.59 -10.97
C PHE A 104 -10.74 -21.91 -12.19
N GLU A 105 -11.43 -22.03 -13.32
CA GLU A 105 -11.31 -21.11 -14.44
C GLU A 105 -12.63 -20.37 -14.60
N ILE A 106 -12.60 -19.04 -14.49
CA ILE A 106 -13.82 -18.25 -14.58
C ILE A 106 -14.26 -18.14 -16.04
N THR A 107 -15.44 -18.69 -16.33
CA THR A 107 -16.05 -18.66 -17.65
C THR A 107 -17.21 -17.66 -17.70
N PRO A 108 -17.62 -17.20 -18.90
CA PRO A 108 -18.80 -16.36 -19.05
C PRO A 108 -20.06 -16.98 -18.40
N LYS A 109 -20.20 -18.31 -18.46
CA LYS A 109 -21.31 -19.05 -17.85
C LYS A 109 -21.30 -18.97 -16.32
N LEU A 110 -20.14 -19.19 -15.68
CA LEU A 110 -20.01 -19.03 -14.23
C LEU A 110 -20.25 -17.58 -13.80
N ALA A 111 -19.65 -16.61 -14.49
CA ALA A 111 -19.82 -15.20 -14.16
C ALA A 111 -21.28 -14.75 -14.28
N LEU A 112 -21.99 -15.19 -15.32
CA LEU A 112 -23.42 -14.93 -15.49
C LEU A 112 -24.24 -15.54 -14.35
N ALA A 113 -23.98 -16.80 -14.00
CA ALA A 113 -24.68 -17.48 -12.90
C ALA A 113 -24.45 -16.78 -11.55
N ALA A 114 -23.24 -16.26 -11.33
CA ALA A 114 -22.88 -15.55 -10.12
C ALA A 114 -23.34 -14.08 -10.09
N GLN A 115 -23.98 -13.60 -11.16
CA GLN A 115 -24.34 -12.18 -11.35
C GLN A 115 -23.12 -11.26 -11.18
N VAL A 116 -22.00 -11.68 -11.77
CA VAL A 116 -20.73 -10.95 -11.79
C VAL A 116 -20.44 -10.54 -13.23
N LYS A 117 -20.02 -9.29 -13.45
CA LYS A 117 -19.66 -8.83 -14.79
C LYS A 117 -18.39 -9.56 -15.26
N TYR A 118 -18.51 -10.35 -16.33
CA TYR A 118 -17.35 -10.92 -17.01
C TYR A 118 -16.58 -9.82 -17.75
N PRO A 119 -15.26 -9.65 -17.55
CA PRO A 119 -14.51 -8.58 -18.21
C PRO A 119 -14.41 -8.78 -19.73
N ASP A 120 -14.46 -7.66 -20.45
CA ASP A 120 -14.27 -7.63 -21.90
C ASP A 120 -12.83 -8.06 -22.25
N GLY A 121 -12.67 -8.82 -23.35
CA GLY A 121 -11.35 -9.28 -23.80
C GLY A 121 -11.43 -10.29 -24.94
N GLU A 122 -10.29 -10.51 -25.59
CA GLU A 122 -10.17 -11.39 -26.76
C GLU A 122 -10.11 -12.87 -26.39
N TYR A 123 -9.28 -13.24 -25.41
CA TYR A 123 -9.02 -14.63 -25.05
C TYR A 123 -9.46 -14.91 -23.61
N MET A 124 -10.04 -16.09 -23.36
CA MET A 124 -10.44 -16.51 -22.01
C MET A 124 -9.24 -16.56 -21.07
N SER A 125 -8.08 -17.04 -21.54
CA SER A 125 -6.82 -17.15 -20.81
C SER A 125 -6.17 -15.83 -20.38
N GLN A 126 -6.82 -14.69 -20.58
CA GLN A 126 -6.31 -13.42 -20.04
C GLN A 126 -6.50 -13.40 -18.51
N ALA A 127 -5.45 -13.02 -17.77
CA ALA A 127 -5.40 -13.12 -16.31
C ALA A 127 -6.54 -12.40 -15.57
N ASN A 128 -6.92 -11.21 -16.05
CA ASN A 128 -8.05 -10.44 -15.52
C ASN A 128 -9.42 -11.12 -15.72
N ARG A 129 -9.51 -12.18 -16.53
CA ARG A 129 -10.76 -12.86 -16.87
C ARG A 129 -10.83 -14.27 -16.28
N ILE A 130 -9.75 -15.04 -16.42
CA ILE A 130 -9.74 -16.46 -16.04
C ILE A 130 -9.57 -16.69 -14.53
N PHE A 131 -8.91 -15.77 -13.83
CA PHE A 131 -8.61 -15.92 -12.40
C PHE A 131 -9.55 -15.14 -11.50
N LEU A 132 -9.78 -15.66 -10.30
CA LEU A 132 -10.51 -14.97 -9.23
C LEU A 132 -9.89 -13.60 -8.91
N SER A 133 -8.56 -13.48 -8.97
CA SER A 133 -7.86 -12.21 -8.74
C SER A 133 -8.26 -11.10 -9.73
N GLY A 134 -8.82 -11.44 -10.90
CA GLY A 134 -9.38 -10.49 -11.86
C GLY A 134 -10.65 -9.76 -11.38
N TYR A 135 -11.25 -10.25 -10.29
CA TYR A 135 -12.49 -9.74 -9.69
C TYR A 135 -12.22 -9.08 -8.34
N ASN A 136 -13.10 -8.16 -7.91
CA ASN A 136 -13.03 -7.62 -6.55
C ASN A 136 -13.43 -8.69 -5.52
N GLN A 137 -13.04 -8.53 -4.25
CA GLN A 137 -13.27 -9.54 -3.23
C GLN A 137 -14.75 -9.98 -3.11
N PRO A 138 -15.77 -9.09 -3.03
CA PRO A 138 -17.17 -9.51 -3.04
C PRO A 138 -17.56 -10.36 -4.26
N ASP A 139 -17.06 -10.03 -5.45
CA ASP A 139 -17.33 -10.79 -6.66
C ASP A 139 -16.61 -12.15 -6.66
N ARG A 140 -15.39 -12.23 -6.10
CA ARG A 140 -14.67 -13.51 -5.88
C ARG A 140 -15.50 -14.46 -5.04
N LEU A 141 -16.04 -13.99 -3.92
CA LEU A 141 -16.88 -14.81 -3.04
C LEU A 141 -18.13 -15.30 -3.78
N ARG A 142 -18.84 -14.42 -4.51
CA ARG A 142 -20.01 -14.85 -5.30
C ARG A 142 -19.69 -15.89 -6.37
N LEU A 143 -18.55 -15.76 -7.05
CA LEU A 143 -18.09 -16.76 -8.02
C LEU A 143 -17.81 -18.11 -7.36
N ILE A 144 -17.13 -18.10 -6.21
CA ILE A 144 -16.86 -19.31 -5.43
C ILE A 144 -18.18 -19.94 -4.96
N ASP A 145 -19.07 -19.17 -4.35
CA ASP A 145 -20.32 -19.66 -3.78
C ASP A 145 -21.23 -20.29 -4.84
N THR A 146 -21.36 -19.62 -5.99
CA THR A 146 -22.17 -20.10 -7.11
C THR A 146 -21.65 -21.43 -7.62
N TYR A 147 -20.34 -21.55 -7.75
CA TYR A 147 -19.73 -22.78 -8.23
C TYR A 147 -19.83 -23.91 -7.19
N MET A 148 -19.57 -23.61 -5.91
CA MET A 148 -19.68 -24.60 -4.84
C MET A 148 -21.11 -25.09 -4.66
N ALA A 149 -22.12 -24.23 -4.84
CA ALA A 149 -23.52 -24.61 -4.83
C ALA A 149 -23.84 -25.62 -5.94
N LEU A 150 -23.46 -25.32 -7.19
CA LEU A 150 -23.65 -26.24 -8.32
C LEU A 150 -22.92 -27.59 -8.09
N PHE A 151 -21.71 -27.53 -7.53
CA PHE A 151 -20.95 -28.73 -7.21
C PHE A 151 -21.69 -29.60 -6.18
N PHE A 152 -22.19 -28.98 -5.10
CA PHE A 152 -22.97 -29.66 -4.09
C PHE A 152 -24.26 -30.28 -4.66
N ASP A 153 -24.99 -29.55 -5.51
CA ASP A 153 -26.20 -30.07 -6.15
C ASP A 153 -25.92 -31.29 -7.04
N SER A 154 -24.76 -31.30 -7.69
CA SER A 154 -24.36 -32.38 -8.61
C SER A 154 -23.87 -33.64 -7.88
N PHE A 155 -23.03 -33.47 -6.85
CA PHE A 155 -22.30 -34.56 -6.19
C PHE A 155 -22.76 -34.88 -4.77
N GLY A 156 -23.51 -34.00 -4.11
CA GLY A 156 -24.01 -34.16 -2.74
C GLY A 156 -23.01 -33.81 -1.63
N TYR A 157 -21.84 -33.26 -1.98
CA TYR A 157 -20.79 -32.83 -1.05
C TYR A 157 -19.97 -31.69 -1.65
N TYR A 158 -19.26 -30.93 -0.81
CA TYR A 158 -18.29 -29.93 -1.27
C TYR A 158 -16.92 -30.57 -1.56
N PRO A 159 -16.22 -30.13 -2.61
CA PRO A 159 -14.94 -30.71 -3.00
C PRO A 159 -13.89 -30.48 -1.90
N LYS A 160 -13.02 -31.48 -1.68
CA LYS A 160 -11.89 -31.36 -0.73
C LYS A 160 -10.59 -30.94 -1.39
N VAL A 161 -10.54 -31.01 -2.71
CA VAL A 161 -9.41 -30.60 -3.55
C VAL A 161 -9.94 -29.61 -4.58
N VAL A 162 -9.23 -28.52 -4.76
CA VAL A 162 -9.49 -27.53 -5.81
C VAL A 162 -8.22 -27.30 -6.62
N GLY A 163 -8.33 -26.70 -7.78
CA GLY A 163 -7.16 -26.24 -8.52
C GLY A 163 -7.47 -25.08 -9.45
N ALA A 164 -6.44 -24.35 -9.83
CA ALA A 164 -6.45 -23.36 -10.91
C ALA A 164 -5.00 -23.09 -11.30
N TRP A 165 -4.73 -22.45 -12.43
CA TRP A 165 -3.36 -21.99 -12.71
C TRP A 165 -2.87 -20.99 -11.66
N HIS A 166 -3.78 -20.19 -11.08
CA HIS A 166 -3.52 -19.27 -9.98
C HIS A 166 -4.72 -19.17 -9.03
N LEU A 167 -4.47 -19.30 -7.73
CA LEU A 167 -5.42 -19.04 -6.64
C LEU A 167 -4.79 -18.05 -5.65
N ASP A 168 -5.43 -16.91 -5.45
CA ASP A 168 -4.99 -15.85 -4.55
C ASP A 168 -5.24 -16.22 -3.07
N ALA A 169 -4.43 -15.69 -2.15
CA ALA A 169 -4.51 -16.00 -0.71
C ALA A 169 -5.88 -15.69 -0.10
N TYR A 170 -6.56 -14.64 -0.56
CA TYR A 170 -7.91 -14.30 -0.07
C TYR A 170 -8.93 -15.38 -0.47
N SER A 171 -8.91 -15.81 -1.73
CA SER A 171 -9.76 -16.91 -2.21
C SER A 171 -9.44 -18.24 -1.53
N LEU A 172 -8.15 -18.56 -1.36
CA LEU A 172 -7.70 -19.77 -0.65
C LEU A 172 -8.19 -19.81 0.81
N ALA A 173 -8.13 -18.68 1.51
CA ALA A 173 -8.65 -18.56 2.87
C ALA A 173 -10.15 -18.86 2.92
N TYR A 174 -10.93 -18.31 1.99
CA TYR A 174 -12.37 -18.54 1.95
C TYR A 174 -12.72 -19.99 1.61
N LEU A 175 -12.01 -20.61 0.66
CA LEU A 175 -12.17 -22.03 0.31
C LEU A 175 -11.84 -22.95 1.50
N SER A 176 -10.78 -22.64 2.23
CA SER A 176 -10.40 -23.34 3.47
C SER A 176 -11.47 -23.17 4.55
N ASP A 177 -11.80 -21.95 4.92
CA ASP A 177 -12.57 -21.66 6.13
C ASP A 177 -14.07 -21.90 5.94
N HIS A 178 -14.62 -21.61 4.75
CA HIS A 178 -16.05 -21.75 4.48
C HIS A 178 -16.43 -23.13 3.95
N TYR A 179 -15.60 -23.71 3.06
CA TYR A 179 -15.89 -24.98 2.39
C TYR A 179 -15.07 -26.16 2.92
N SER A 180 -14.14 -25.92 3.86
CA SER A 180 -13.26 -26.95 4.42
C SER A 180 -12.50 -27.71 3.32
N VAL A 181 -12.03 -26.97 2.30
CA VAL A 181 -11.10 -27.47 1.28
C VAL A 181 -9.75 -27.72 1.93
N LEU A 182 -9.13 -28.86 1.64
CA LEU A 182 -7.90 -29.31 2.31
C LEU A 182 -6.65 -29.14 1.45
N SER A 183 -6.80 -29.22 0.12
CA SER A 183 -5.70 -29.10 -0.83
C SER A 183 -6.09 -28.21 -2.01
N ALA A 184 -5.12 -27.43 -2.49
CA ALA A 184 -5.23 -26.66 -3.72
C ALA A 184 -4.02 -26.91 -4.63
N VAL A 185 -4.29 -27.13 -5.91
CA VAL A 185 -3.28 -27.35 -6.96
C VAL A 185 -3.11 -26.06 -7.76
N ILE A 186 -1.90 -25.51 -7.78
CA ILE A 186 -1.57 -24.28 -8.53
C ILE A 186 -0.42 -24.49 -9.49
N CYS A 187 -0.25 -23.62 -10.48
CA CYS A 187 0.90 -23.70 -11.37
C CYS A 187 2.22 -23.57 -10.58
N ASP A 188 3.22 -24.35 -10.97
CA ASP A 188 4.58 -24.23 -10.47
C ASP A 188 5.29 -23.00 -11.08
N GLU A 189 6.50 -22.73 -10.60
CA GLU A 189 7.29 -21.56 -10.98
C GLU A 189 7.38 -21.34 -12.50
N GLN A 190 7.01 -20.13 -12.94
CA GLN A 190 7.13 -19.68 -14.32
C GLN A 190 7.29 -18.16 -14.40
N TYR A 191 8.14 -17.70 -15.30
CA TYR A 191 8.45 -16.27 -15.41
C TYR A 191 7.54 -15.51 -16.38
N SER A 192 7.19 -16.12 -17.52
CA SER A 192 6.42 -15.43 -18.58
C SER A 192 5.54 -16.32 -19.48
N THR A 193 5.49 -17.63 -19.24
CA THR A 193 4.62 -18.58 -19.98
C THR A 193 3.17 -18.14 -19.85
N ASP A 194 2.42 -18.17 -20.96
CA ASP A 194 1.02 -17.71 -21.01
C ASP A 194 0.77 -16.27 -20.51
N ARG A 195 1.83 -15.45 -20.43
CA ARG A 195 1.80 -14.11 -19.80
C ARG A 195 1.50 -14.13 -18.29
N TYR A 196 1.79 -15.23 -17.61
CA TYR A 196 1.76 -15.30 -16.15
C TYR A 196 3.18 -15.39 -15.58
N ARG A 197 3.44 -14.52 -14.61
CA ARG A 197 4.61 -14.58 -13.73
C ARG A 197 4.13 -15.05 -12.36
N LEU A 198 4.53 -16.25 -11.99
CA LEU A 198 4.35 -16.88 -10.68
C LEU A 198 5.76 -17.24 -10.21
N TRP A 199 6.40 -16.34 -9.45
CA TRP A 199 7.86 -16.35 -9.36
C TRP A 199 8.39 -16.10 -7.95
N GLY A 200 9.31 -16.94 -7.51
CA GLY A 200 10.02 -16.82 -6.25
C GLY A 200 9.37 -17.52 -5.06
N GLY A 201 8.36 -18.36 -5.26
CA GLY A 201 7.81 -19.24 -4.22
C GLY A 201 8.61 -20.55 -4.07
N TYR A 202 8.02 -21.55 -3.42
CA TYR A 202 8.60 -22.90 -3.37
C TYR A 202 8.59 -23.55 -4.75
N LEU A 203 9.74 -24.02 -5.21
CA LEU A 203 9.90 -24.79 -6.45
C LEU A 203 9.46 -26.24 -6.24
N GLY A 204 8.48 -26.72 -7.02
CA GLY A 204 8.09 -28.13 -7.12
C GLY A 204 7.63 -28.80 -5.83
N SER A 205 7.43 -28.04 -4.75
CA SER A 205 7.28 -28.59 -3.40
C SER A 205 6.02 -28.07 -2.72
N PRO A 206 5.32 -28.92 -1.94
CA PRO A 206 4.10 -28.53 -1.27
C PRO A 206 4.36 -27.76 0.03
N TYR A 207 3.42 -26.90 0.40
CA TYR A 207 3.49 -26.05 1.59
C TYR A 207 2.12 -25.51 1.99
N TYR A 208 2.01 -25.00 3.21
CA TYR A 208 0.93 -24.12 3.65
C TYR A 208 1.30 -22.66 3.37
N PRO A 209 0.50 -21.90 2.61
CA PRO A 209 0.80 -20.50 2.31
C PRO A 209 0.50 -19.58 3.50
N SER A 210 1.08 -18.38 3.46
CA SER A 210 0.71 -17.24 4.30
C SER A 210 -0.73 -16.81 4.03
N LYS A 211 -1.38 -16.25 5.05
CA LYS A 211 -2.72 -15.61 4.97
C LYS A 211 -2.79 -14.45 4.00
N SER A 212 -1.64 -13.85 3.67
CA SER A 212 -1.57 -12.63 2.88
C SER A 212 -0.98 -12.81 1.48
N ASN A 213 -0.29 -13.93 1.22
CA ASN A 213 0.40 -14.16 -0.03
C ASN A 213 0.57 -15.65 -0.33
N PHE A 214 0.01 -16.12 -1.45
CA PHE A 214 0.03 -17.54 -1.82
C PHE A 214 1.44 -18.06 -2.17
N LEU A 215 2.38 -17.21 -2.60
CA LEU A 215 3.75 -17.62 -2.92
C LEU A 215 4.62 -17.79 -1.67
N ILE A 216 4.24 -17.16 -0.57
CA ILE A 216 5.03 -17.15 0.67
C ILE A 216 4.60 -18.33 1.55
N PRO A 217 5.52 -19.24 1.93
CA PRO A 217 5.24 -20.26 2.93
C PRO A 217 5.00 -19.63 4.30
N ALA A 218 3.97 -20.10 5.01
CA ALA A 218 3.72 -19.63 6.37
C ALA A 218 4.88 -20.02 7.31
N THR A 219 5.36 -19.06 8.10
CA THR A 219 6.43 -19.30 9.09
C THR A 219 5.91 -19.91 10.39
N GLY A 220 4.59 -19.90 10.61
CA GLY A 220 3.97 -20.36 11.84
C GLY A 220 2.45 -20.36 11.78
N ARG A 221 1.81 -20.89 12.83
CA ARG A 221 0.34 -21.10 12.89
C ARG A 221 -0.49 -19.81 12.73
N ASP A 222 0.01 -18.68 13.21
CA ASP A 222 -0.73 -17.41 13.18
C ASP A 222 -0.85 -16.82 11.77
N ASP A 223 0.12 -17.12 10.90
CA ASP A 223 0.18 -16.68 9.50
C ASP A 223 -0.34 -17.76 8.53
N ARG A 224 -0.58 -18.98 8.99
CA ARG A 224 -0.91 -20.12 8.12
C ARG A 224 -2.34 -20.10 7.60
N LEU A 225 -2.52 -20.32 6.30
CA LEU A 225 -3.77 -20.83 5.72
C LEU A 225 -3.79 -22.36 5.84
N ASN A 226 -4.89 -22.92 6.34
CA ASN A 226 -5.02 -24.36 6.61
C ASN A 226 -5.37 -25.18 5.35
N ILE A 227 -4.77 -24.81 4.22
CA ILE A 227 -4.90 -25.48 2.93
C ILE A 227 -3.51 -25.80 2.41
N VAL A 228 -3.29 -27.05 1.98
CA VAL A 228 -2.01 -27.48 1.41
C VAL A 228 -1.96 -27.07 -0.05
N LEU A 229 -0.99 -26.24 -0.43
CA LEU A 229 -0.68 -25.97 -1.83
C LEU A 229 0.24 -27.06 -2.37
N THR A 230 -0.11 -27.60 -3.52
CA THR A 230 0.73 -28.50 -4.33
C THR A 230 0.95 -27.89 -5.71
N LYS A 231 2.02 -28.31 -6.40
CA LYS A 231 2.49 -27.68 -7.64
C LYS A 231 2.09 -28.45 -8.89
N TRP A 232 1.72 -27.73 -9.94
CA TRP A 232 1.39 -28.27 -11.26
C TRP A 232 2.25 -27.60 -12.36
N ALA A 233 3.03 -28.30 -13.15
CA ALA A 233 3.61 -29.62 -12.95
C ALA A 233 5.08 -29.40 -12.51
N GLN A 234 5.65 -30.31 -11.72
CA GLN A 234 7.00 -30.16 -11.18
C GLN A 234 8.00 -29.87 -12.29
N ARG A 235 8.78 -28.80 -12.10
CA ARG A 235 9.76 -28.33 -13.09
C ARG A 235 11.09 -29.07 -12.97
N ASP A 236 11.85 -29.17 -14.06
CA ASP A 236 13.26 -29.55 -14.01
C ASP A 236 14.06 -28.45 -13.29
N PRO A 237 14.60 -28.70 -12.08
CA PRO A 237 15.27 -27.67 -11.29
C PRO A 237 16.50 -27.06 -11.96
N PHE A 238 17.05 -27.69 -13.02
CA PHE A 238 18.12 -27.14 -13.82
C PHE A 238 17.58 -26.23 -14.94
N ASN A 239 16.65 -26.74 -15.74
CA ASN A 239 16.26 -26.12 -17.01
C ASN A 239 15.07 -25.16 -16.92
N PHE A 240 14.34 -25.12 -15.81
CA PHE A 240 13.16 -24.24 -15.68
C PHE A 240 13.47 -22.75 -15.55
N TYR A 241 14.68 -22.42 -15.08
CA TYR A 241 15.03 -21.07 -14.63
C TYR A 241 15.39 -20.18 -15.83
N GLY A 242 14.38 -19.73 -16.57
CA GLY A 242 14.50 -18.96 -17.82
C GLY A 242 13.27 -18.13 -18.18
N ARG A 243 13.22 -17.62 -19.42
CA ARG A 243 12.14 -16.73 -19.91
C ARG A 243 11.34 -17.37 -21.04
N GLY A 244 10.12 -17.81 -20.73
CA GLY A 244 9.22 -18.40 -21.71
C GLY A 244 9.16 -19.91 -21.52
N SER A 245 9.43 -20.68 -22.56
CA SER A 245 9.15 -22.12 -22.57
C SER A 245 10.07 -22.97 -21.69
N GLU A 246 11.04 -22.37 -20.98
CA GLU A 246 11.88 -23.04 -20.00
C GLU A 246 11.06 -23.69 -18.88
N SER A 247 9.94 -23.08 -18.47
CA SER A 247 9.01 -23.73 -17.52
C SER A 247 8.40 -25.04 -18.04
N ASN A 248 8.51 -25.33 -19.34
CA ASN A 248 7.96 -26.54 -19.95
C ASN A 248 8.96 -27.71 -19.89
N TYR A 249 10.16 -27.53 -19.32
CA TYR A 249 10.89 -28.66 -18.77
C TYR A 249 10.19 -29.08 -17.48
N SER A 250 9.15 -29.91 -17.60
CA SER A 250 8.26 -30.30 -16.49
C SER A 250 7.87 -31.77 -16.57
N THR A 251 7.11 -32.26 -15.58
CA THR A 251 6.52 -33.61 -15.59
C THR A 251 5.29 -33.75 -16.49
N GLN A 252 4.77 -32.66 -17.08
CA GLN A 252 3.57 -32.69 -17.92
C GLN A 252 3.88 -33.18 -19.35
N VAL A 253 3.10 -34.14 -19.85
CA VAL A 253 3.37 -34.85 -21.12
C VAL A 253 3.54 -33.91 -22.32
N ASN A 254 2.63 -32.95 -22.51
CA ASN A 254 2.70 -32.00 -23.62
C ASN A 254 3.92 -31.05 -23.49
N ASP A 255 4.31 -30.71 -22.27
CA ASP A 255 5.35 -29.74 -21.99
C ASP A 255 6.72 -30.27 -22.43
N TYR A 256 7.13 -31.43 -21.91
CA TYR A 256 8.45 -31.98 -22.23
C TYR A 256 8.54 -32.53 -23.66
N ILE A 257 7.43 -33.03 -24.23
CA ILE A 257 7.39 -33.37 -25.67
C ILE A 257 7.65 -32.13 -26.51
N ALA A 258 7.06 -30.98 -26.17
CA ALA A 258 7.30 -29.73 -26.89
C ALA A 258 8.76 -29.26 -26.78
N GLN A 259 9.51 -29.72 -25.75
CA GLN A 259 10.96 -29.51 -25.58
C GLN A 259 11.82 -30.58 -26.29
N GLY A 260 11.20 -31.46 -27.08
CA GLY A 260 11.88 -32.55 -27.79
C GLY A 260 12.37 -33.66 -26.85
N GLN A 261 11.73 -33.82 -25.69
CA GLN A 261 12.04 -34.86 -24.71
C GLN A 261 11.00 -36.00 -24.76
N ASP A 262 11.27 -37.07 -24.00
CA ASP A 262 10.47 -38.31 -23.97
C ASP A 262 10.35 -38.89 -22.54
N THR A 263 9.87 -40.13 -22.43
CA THR A 263 9.69 -40.82 -21.14
C THR A 263 11.01 -41.00 -20.36
N ASN A 264 12.18 -40.99 -21.03
CA ASN A 264 13.47 -41.10 -20.35
C ASN A 264 13.79 -39.81 -19.59
N PHE A 265 13.51 -38.66 -20.20
CA PHE A 265 13.58 -37.37 -19.52
C PHE A 265 12.62 -37.34 -18.32
N PHE A 266 11.36 -37.74 -18.51
CA PHE A 266 10.37 -37.83 -17.44
C PHE A 266 10.85 -38.69 -16.27
N SER A 267 11.41 -39.87 -16.55
CA SER A 267 11.93 -40.80 -15.54
C SER A 267 13.14 -40.21 -14.80
N SER A 268 14.01 -39.48 -15.53
CA SER A 268 15.18 -38.81 -14.95
C SER A 268 14.76 -37.66 -14.04
N LEU A 269 13.78 -36.86 -14.47
CA LEU A 269 13.19 -35.78 -13.68
C LEU A 269 12.53 -36.31 -12.40
N LEU A 270 11.75 -37.39 -12.51
CA LEU A 270 11.17 -38.06 -11.35
C LEU A 270 12.25 -38.51 -10.35
N SER A 271 13.38 -39.03 -10.83
CA SER A 271 14.51 -39.42 -10.00
C SER A 271 15.18 -38.24 -9.27
N ILE A 272 15.17 -37.01 -9.81
CA ILE A 272 15.66 -35.82 -9.09
C ILE A 272 14.83 -35.58 -7.83
N TYR A 273 13.50 -35.68 -7.94
CA TYR A 273 12.59 -35.47 -6.82
C TYR A 273 12.54 -36.65 -5.83
N SER A 274 12.95 -37.85 -6.25
CA SER A 274 12.80 -39.09 -5.47
C SER A 274 14.08 -39.72 -4.94
N ASN A 275 15.26 -39.14 -5.20
CA ASN A 275 16.55 -39.69 -4.73
C ASN A 275 17.28 -38.76 -3.74
N GLY A 276 16.54 -38.08 -2.85
CA GLY A 276 17.08 -37.05 -1.97
C GLY A 276 17.30 -37.47 -0.51
N ASP A 277 18.54 -37.46 -0.04
CA ASP A 277 18.92 -37.75 1.36
C ASP A 277 18.65 -36.59 2.35
N PHE A 278 18.04 -35.49 1.91
CA PHE A 278 17.70 -34.36 2.78
C PHE A 278 16.20 -34.30 3.06
N ASN A 279 15.38 -34.33 2.00
CA ASN A 279 13.95 -34.08 2.07
C ASN A 279 13.25 -35.12 2.95
N GLU A 280 12.53 -34.67 3.97
CA GLU A 280 11.73 -35.54 4.84
C GLU A 280 10.65 -36.29 4.04
N PHE A 281 10.17 -35.65 2.97
CA PHE A 281 9.35 -36.24 1.93
C PHE A 281 9.43 -35.35 0.67
N THR A 282 8.99 -35.85 -0.47
CA THR A 282 8.65 -34.99 -1.63
C THR A 282 7.29 -35.37 -2.18
N GLN A 283 6.72 -34.50 -3.02
CA GLN A 283 5.44 -34.74 -3.68
C GLN A 283 5.54 -34.29 -5.14
N THR A 284 5.14 -35.18 -6.06
CA THR A 284 5.07 -34.90 -7.50
C THR A 284 3.64 -35.08 -8.01
N ASN A 285 3.12 -34.08 -8.71
CA ASN A 285 1.85 -34.15 -9.43
C ASN A 285 2.07 -34.61 -10.87
N ILE A 286 1.24 -35.55 -11.29
CA ILE A 286 1.21 -36.10 -12.65
C ILE A 286 -0.18 -35.87 -13.23
N GLY A 287 -0.24 -35.39 -14.47
CA GLY A 287 -1.49 -35.36 -15.21
C GLY A 287 -1.41 -34.55 -16.50
N LEU A 288 -2.56 -34.43 -17.15
CA LEU A 288 -2.72 -33.70 -18.40
C LEU A 288 -4.17 -33.23 -18.51
N GLU A 289 -4.40 -31.95 -18.81
CA GLU A 289 -5.75 -31.42 -19.01
C GLU A 289 -6.42 -31.99 -20.28
N ASN A 290 -7.75 -32.08 -20.27
CA ASN A 290 -8.54 -32.66 -21.37
C ASN A 290 -8.62 -31.80 -22.65
N GLY A 291 -7.91 -30.67 -22.70
CA GLY A 291 -7.81 -29.83 -23.90
C GLY A 291 -6.84 -30.36 -24.96
N TYR A 292 -5.97 -31.32 -24.62
CA TYR A 292 -4.96 -31.85 -25.54
C TYR A 292 -5.47 -33.02 -26.39
N SER A 293 -4.87 -33.21 -27.57
CA SER A 293 -5.20 -34.28 -28.51
C SER A 293 -4.80 -35.66 -27.97
N LEU A 294 -5.78 -36.53 -27.70
CA LEU A 294 -5.54 -37.91 -27.30
C LEU A 294 -4.71 -38.67 -28.34
N PRO A 295 -5.02 -38.65 -29.66
CA PRO A 295 -4.18 -39.33 -30.66
C PRO A 295 -2.71 -38.94 -30.63
N GLN A 296 -2.40 -37.67 -30.33
CA GLN A 296 -1.03 -37.17 -30.26
C GLN A 296 -0.27 -37.67 -29.03
N TYR A 297 -0.92 -37.70 -27.87
CA TYR A 297 -0.24 -37.96 -26.58
C TYR A 297 -0.48 -39.35 -26.00
N ARG A 298 -1.36 -40.16 -26.60
CA ARG A 298 -1.77 -41.49 -26.11
C ARG A 298 -0.59 -42.38 -25.71
N ASN A 299 0.40 -42.50 -26.60
CA ASN A 299 1.54 -43.40 -26.39
C ASN A 299 2.43 -42.94 -25.23
N GLU A 300 2.67 -41.64 -25.12
CA GLU A 300 3.52 -41.08 -24.06
C GLU A 300 2.84 -41.12 -22.69
N ILE A 301 1.53 -40.87 -22.62
CA ILE A 301 0.76 -41.04 -21.37
C ILE A 301 0.91 -42.48 -20.88
N LYS A 302 0.73 -43.46 -21.77
CA LYS A 302 0.91 -44.88 -21.42
C LYS A 302 2.34 -45.19 -20.96
N ALA A 303 3.35 -44.65 -21.66
CA ALA A 303 4.75 -44.87 -21.34
C ALA A 303 5.15 -44.27 -19.99
N SER A 304 4.71 -43.04 -19.68
CA SER A 304 4.96 -42.39 -18.38
C SER A 304 4.30 -43.13 -17.21
N TYR A 305 3.08 -43.65 -17.38
CA TYR A 305 2.41 -44.49 -16.37
C TYR A 305 3.16 -45.80 -16.14
N ALA A 306 3.62 -46.45 -17.21
CA ALA A 306 4.45 -47.66 -17.11
C ALA A 306 5.79 -47.37 -16.40
N ALA A 307 6.42 -46.22 -16.67
CA ALA A 307 7.66 -45.79 -16.02
C ALA A 307 7.48 -45.55 -14.51
N LEU A 308 6.34 -44.96 -14.10
CA LEU A 308 5.99 -44.78 -12.69
C LEU A 308 5.87 -46.12 -11.96
N ARG A 309 5.17 -47.10 -12.54
CA ARG A 309 5.08 -48.45 -11.95
C ARG A 309 6.41 -49.17 -11.92
N ALA A 310 7.20 -49.10 -13.00
CA ALA A 310 8.52 -49.70 -13.03
C ALA A 310 9.48 -49.11 -11.97
N SER A 311 9.27 -47.84 -11.59
CA SER A 311 10.10 -47.12 -10.63
C SER A 311 9.60 -47.17 -9.18
N GLU A 312 8.44 -47.78 -8.90
CA GLU A 312 7.79 -47.78 -7.59
C GLU A 312 8.71 -48.24 -6.46
N GLY A 313 9.27 -49.45 -6.58
CA GLY A 313 10.21 -49.99 -5.57
C GLY A 313 11.59 -49.34 -5.62
N LYS A 314 12.05 -48.91 -6.80
CA LYS A 314 13.39 -48.32 -6.98
C LYS A 314 13.52 -46.95 -6.31
N ASN A 315 12.46 -46.14 -6.40
CA ASN A 315 12.45 -44.74 -5.96
C ASN A 315 11.55 -44.54 -4.72
N ASN A 316 11.15 -45.60 -4.02
CA ASN A 316 10.23 -45.55 -2.86
C ASN A 316 8.97 -44.69 -3.10
N LEU A 317 8.34 -44.88 -4.27
CA LEU A 317 7.18 -44.08 -4.68
C LEU A 317 5.94 -44.51 -3.89
N ARG A 318 5.18 -43.52 -3.41
CA ARG A 318 3.91 -43.72 -2.72
C ARG A 318 2.80 -42.98 -3.45
N PHE A 319 1.97 -43.74 -4.16
CA PHE A 319 0.82 -43.18 -4.85
C PHE A 319 -0.28 -42.79 -3.84
N ILE A 320 -0.71 -41.53 -3.85
CA ILE A 320 -1.62 -40.96 -2.85
C ILE A 320 -2.57 -39.92 -3.45
N SER A 321 -3.82 -39.88 -2.97
CA SER A 321 -4.77 -38.82 -3.32
C SER A 321 -4.33 -37.47 -2.73
N SER A 322 -4.71 -36.36 -3.35
CA SER A 322 -4.39 -35.03 -2.81
C SER A 322 -5.03 -34.79 -1.43
N VAL A 323 -6.19 -35.39 -1.17
CA VAL A 323 -6.87 -35.31 0.14
C VAL A 323 -6.07 -36.01 1.22
N ASP A 324 -5.61 -37.24 0.98
CA ASP A 324 -4.89 -38.01 1.98
C ASP A 324 -3.47 -37.48 2.17
N PHE A 325 -2.86 -36.96 1.11
CA PHE A 325 -1.61 -36.20 1.22
C PHE A 325 -1.79 -34.95 2.08
N ALA A 326 -2.86 -34.19 1.89
CA ALA A 326 -3.13 -33.03 2.73
C ALA A 326 -3.36 -33.39 4.20
N LYS A 327 -4.10 -34.48 4.50
CA LYS A 327 -4.27 -34.98 5.87
C LYS A 327 -2.93 -35.44 6.48
N TRP A 328 -2.10 -36.11 5.69
CA TRP A 328 -0.75 -36.50 6.09
C TRP A 328 0.07 -35.28 6.47
N MET A 329 0.10 -34.25 5.60
CA MET A 329 0.74 -32.96 5.87
C MET A 329 0.19 -32.28 7.14
N GLN A 330 -1.12 -32.30 7.37
CA GLN A 330 -1.75 -31.69 8.56
C GLN A 330 -1.30 -32.35 9.86
N THR A 331 -1.03 -33.65 9.82
CA THR A 331 -0.60 -34.43 10.98
C THR A 331 0.90 -34.26 11.26
N HIS A 332 1.72 -34.15 10.21
CA HIS A 332 3.18 -34.05 10.34
C HIS A 332 3.69 -32.61 10.51
N TYR A 333 3.04 -31.61 9.89
CA TYR A 333 3.47 -30.20 9.87
C TYR A 333 2.47 -29.28 10.56
N SER A 334 2.28 -29.50 11.86
CA SER A 334 1.28 -28.79 12.67
C SER A 334 1.68 -27.36 13.07
N PHE A 335 2.98 -27.02 13.04
CA PHE A 335 3.52 -25.74 13.50
C PHE A 335 4.24 -24.91 12.44
N THR A 336 4.95 -25.55 11.50
CA THR A 336 5.82 -24.90 10.51
C THR A 336 5.77 -25.64 9.18
N ASN A 337 6.28 -25.02 8.11
CA ASN A 337 6.40 -25.63 6.80
C ASN A 337 7.72 -26.41 6.63
N PRO A 338 7.76 -27.46 5.80
CA PRO A 338 8.98 -28.20 5.52
C PRO A 338 10.04 -27.36 4.80
N ALA A 339 11.29 -27.79 4.94
CA ALA A 339 12.42 -27.33 4.12
C ALA A 339 12.72 -28.36 3.02
N TYR A 340 13.17 -27.88 1.86
CA TYR A 340 13.52 -28.71 0.73
C TYR A 340 14.90 -28.37 0.18
N PHE A 341 15.60 -29.41 -0.28
CA PHE A 341 16.87 -29.30 -0.97
C PHE A 341 16.84 -30.16 -2.24
N PHE A 342 17.23 -29.57 -3.36
CA PHE A 342 17.39 -30.26 -4.64
C PHE A 342 18.80 -30.05 -5.17
N LYS A 343 19.41 -31.13 -5.65
CA LYS A 343 20.70 -31.14 -6.34
C LYS A 343 20.51 -31.85 -7.67
N THR A 344 20.85 -31.19 -8.77
CA THR A 344 20.76 -31.83 -10.09
C THR A 344 21.82 -31.32 -11.06
N THR A 345 22.18 -32.18 -12.01
CA THR A 345 22.88 -31.80 -13.24
C THR A 345 21.85 -31.61 -14.35
N ASP A 346 22.28 -31.14 -15.53
CA ASP A 346 21.37 -31.05 -16.67
C ASP A 346 21.03 -32.46 -17.21
N ILE A 347 19.80 -32.91 -16.96
CA ILE A 347 19.31 -34.21 -17.44
C ILE A 347 19.03 -34.24 -18.95
N THR A 348 19.09 -33.10 -19.64
CA THR A 348 19.02 -33.04 -21.11
C THR A 348 20.39 -33.22 -21.78
N GLY A 349 21.48 -33.12 -21.00
CA GLY A 349 22.85 -33.21 -21.49
C GLY A 349 23.31 -32.04 -22.37
N LYS A 350 22.59 -30.91 -22.37
CA LYS A 350 22.90 -29.73 -23.19
C LYS A 350 23.89 -28.79 -22.51
N GLN A 351 23.93 -28.78 -21.18
CA GLN A 351 24.71 -27.86 -20.36
C GLN A 351 25.52 -28.60 -19.29
N ASN A 352 26.68 -28.05 -18.95
CA ASN A 352 27.49 -28.51 -17.82
C ASN A 352 27.12 -27.79 -16.52
N GLY A 353 27.54 -28.40 -15.42
CA GLY A 353 27.38 -27.87 -14.08
C GLY A 353 26.32 -28.59 -13.24
N THR A 354 26.26 -28.21 -11.97
CA THR A 354 25.29 -28.70 -10.99
C THR A 354 24.54 -27.51 -10.40
N VAL A 355 23.22 -27.62 -10.29
CA VAL A 355 22.36 -26.64 -9.62
C VAL A 355 21.91 -27.18 -8.27
N TYR A 356 21.91 -26.30 -7.28
CA TYR A 356 21.48 -26.52 -5.92
C TYR A 356 20.33 -25.56 -5.60
N TRP A 357 19.21 -26.08 -5.13
CA TRP A 357 18.10 -25.29 -4.60
C TRP A 357 17.91 -25.62 -3.14
N TYR A 358 17.85 -24.60 -2.31
CA TYR A 358 17.45 -24.71 -0.90
C TYR A 358 16.30 -23.76 -0.64
N GLN A 359 15.23 -24.26 -0.04
CA GLN A 359 14.05 -23.45 0.26
C GLN A 359 13.45 -23.87 1.61
N ASN A 360 13.14 -22.89 2.43
CA ASN A 360 12.52 -23.06 3.74
C ASN A 360 11.54 -21.90 4.00
N PRO A 361 10.81 -21.88 5.14
CA PRO A 361 9.78 -20.88 5.37
C PRO A 361 10.26 -19.42 5.44
N PHE A 362 11.58 -19.20 5.52
CA PHE A 362 12.21 -17.90 5.72
C PHE A 362 12.94 -17.38 4.49
N TYR A 363 13.51 -18.26 3.64
CA TYR A 363 14.18 -17.86 2.41
C TYR A 363 14.30 -19.00 1.38
N ARG A 364 14.61 -18.62 0.14
CA ARG A 364 14.97 -19.51 -0.96
C ARG A 364 16.30 -19.07 -1.57
N LEU A 365 17.12 -20.04 -1.96
CA LEU A 365 18.43 -19.84 -2.56
C LEU A 365 18.66 -20.82 -3.72
N GLY A 366 19.02 -20.29 -4.89
CA GLY A 366 19.45 -21.05 -6.06
C GLY A 366 20.93 -20.81 -6.35
N ILE A 367 21.70 -21.88 -6.51
CA ILE A 367 23.15 -21.83 -6.74
C ILE A 367 23.52 -22.72 -7.91
N ARG A 368 24.36 -22.24 -8.82
CA ARG A 368 24.96 -23.02 -9.90
C ARG A 368 26.45 -23.17 -9.63
N SER A 369 26.99 -24.37 -9.83
CA SER A 369 28.42 -24.63 -9.80
C SER A 369 28.85 -25.32 -11.09
N ASP A 370 29.79 -24.71 -11.80
CA ASP A 370 30.33 -25.26 -13.05
C ASP A 370 31.82 -24.94 -13.14
N ASP A 371 32.64 -25.97 -13.41
CA ASP A 371 34.09 -25.90 -13.60
C ASP A 371 34.85 -24.95 -12.65
N GLY A 372 34.71 -25.15 -11.33
CA GLY A 372 35.40 -24.33 -10.33
C GLY A 372 34.75 -22.98 -10.01
N LYS A 373 33.65 -22.62 -10.69
CA LYS A 373 32.90 -21.38 -10.48
C LYS A 373 31.56 -21.69 -9.83
N THR A 374 31.33 -21.18 -8.62
CA THR A 374 30.03 -21.27 -7.93
C THR A 374 29.38 -19.89 -7.87
N GLU A 375 28.12 -19.79 -8.26
CA GLU A 375 27.36 -18.54 -8.34
C GLU A 375 25.94 -18.68 -7.77
N ILE A 376 25.52 -17.71 -6.96
CA ILE A 376 24.12 -17.54 -6.57
C ILE A 376 23.38 -16.88 -7.73
N LEU A 377 22.31 -17.53 -8.20
CA LEU A 377 21.49 -17.11 -9.34
C LEU A 377 20.08 -16.65 -8.94
N ASP A 378 19.61 -17.05 -7.75
CA ASP A 378 18.35 -16.62 -7.12
C ASP A 378 18.55 -16.54 -5.61
N PHE A 379 18.11 -15.45 -4.98
CA PHE A 379 18.08 -15.31 -3.53
C PHE A 379 16.91 -14.44 -3.10
N ARG A 380 16.03 -14.98 -2.27
CA ARG A 380 14.81 -14.31 -1.79
C ARG A 380 14.61 -14.57 -0.31
N ILE A 381 14.22 -13.53 0.42
CA ILE A 381 13.86 -13.62 1.83
C ILE A 381 12.35 -13.40 1.93
N TYR A 382 11.66 -14.34 2.55
CA TYR A 382 10.21 -14.30 2.65
C TYR A 382 9.76 -13.33 3.75
N ASN A 383 8.78 -12.49 3.42
CA ASN A 383 8.19 -11.54 4.35
C ASN A 383 6.68 -11.78 4.48
N HIS A 384 6.25 -12.47 5.53
CA HIS A 384 4.82 -12.76 5.77
C HIS A 384 3.97 -11.51 6.04
N ASN A 385 4.57 -10.32 6.17
CA ASN A 385 3.84 -9.05 6.28
C ASN A 385 3.55 -8.41 4.92
N GLU A 386 4.07 -8.97 3.83
CA GLU A 386 3.81 -8.51 2.47
C GLU A 386 2.64 -9.27 1.86
N GLY A 387 1.56 -8.53 1.59
CA GLY A 387 0.45 -9.04 0.81
C GLY A 387 0.83 -9.24 -0.66
N GLU A 388 0.20 -10.22 -1.29
CA GLU A 388 0.24 -10.34 -2.76
C GLU A 388 -0.44 -9.14 -3.45
N GLU A 389 -0.06 -8.90 -4.71
CA GLU A 389 -0.38 -7.69 -5.47
C GLU A 389 -1.88 -7.46 -5.62
N TYR A 390 -2.62 -8.55 -5.78
CA TYR A 390 -4.06 -8.55 -6.01
C TYR A 390 -4.87 -9.01 -4.80
N TYR A 391 -4.29 -8.94 -3.59
CA TYR A 391 -4.98 -9.33 -2.36
C TYR A 391 -6.29 -8.53 -2.20
N LEU A 392 -6.18 -7.19 -2.27
CA LEU A 392 -7.30 -6.26 -2.14
C LEU A 392 -7.80 -5.75 -3.49
N THR A 393 -6.89 -5.29 -4.34
CA THR A 393 -7.23 -4.72 -5.64
C THR A 393 -7.32 -5.81 -6.70
N LYS A 394 -8.33 -5.73 -7.57
CA LYS A 394 -8.45 -6.69 -8.68
C LYS A 394 -7.37 -6.49 -9.74
N ASN A 395 -6.94 -7.57 -10.37
CA ASN A 395 -6.10 -7.52 -11.56
C ASN A 395 -6.92 -7.05 -12.77
N ILE A 396 -6.57 -5.89 -13.32
CA ILE A 396 -7.19 -5.37 -14.55
C ILE A 396 -6.35 -5.65 -15.81
N SER A 397 -5.16 -6.22 -15.64
CA SER A 397 -4.22 -6.54 -16.72
C SER A 397 -4.54 -7.87 -17.39
N ARG A 398 -4.25 -7.97 -18.68
CA ARG A 398 -4.30 -9.24 -19.43
C ARG A 398 -3.23 -10.24 -18.97
N SER A 399 -2.24 -9.79 -18.19
CA SER A 399 -1.13 -10.57 -17.65
C SER A 399 -1.25 -10.71 -16.13
N LEU A 400 -0.69 -11.78 -15.58
CA LEU A 400 -0.58 -11.98 -14.14
C LEU A 400 0.85 -11.67 -13.72
N TYR A 401 1.02 -10.79 -12.73
CA TYR A 401 2.31 -10.55 -12.10
C TYR A 401 2.17 -10.80 -10.60
N SER A 402 2.68 -11.94 -10.16
CA SER A 402 2.82 -12.27 -8.75
C SER A 402 4.21 -12.81 -8.47
N GLU A 403 4.94 -12.10 -7.62
CA GLU A 403 6.31 -12.48 -7.28
C GLU A 403 6.73 -12.06 -5.88
N VAL A 404 7.64 -12.83 -5.29
CA VAL A 404 8.33 -12.45 -4.06
C VAL A 404 9.53 -11.58 -4.43
N PHE A 405 9.73 -10.44 -3.77
CA PHE A 405 10.86 -9.55 -4.08
C PHE A 405 12.23 -10.26 -4.01
N PRO A 406 13.05 -10.24 -5.08
CA PRO A 406 14.36 -10.88 -5.08
C PRO A 406 15.49 -9.94 -4.64
N LEU A 407 16.44 -10.47 -3.87
CA LEU A 407 17.76 -9.86 -3.68
C LEU A 407 18.68 -10.16 -4.87
N ILE A 408 18.55 -11.35 -5.44
CA ILE A 408 19.25 -11.82 -6.64
C ILE A 408 18.24 -12.59 -7.48
N ASP A 409 18.20 -12.30 -8.78
CA ASP A 409 17.38 -13.03 -9.76
C ASP A 409 17.98 -12.80 -11.15
N SER A 410 18.69 -13.81 -11.64
CA SER A 410 19.40 -13.72 -12.92
C SER A 410 18.50 -13.84 -14.15
N VAL A 411 17.26 -14.34 -14.01
CA VAL A 411 16.27 -14.34 -15.09
C VAL A 411 15.69 -12.94 -15.27
N LYS A 412 15.41 -12.28 -14.14
CA LYS A 412 14.86 -10.93 -14.11
C LYS A 412 15.88 -9.87 -14.49
N TYR A 413 17.10 -9.99 -13.96
CA TYR A 413 18.22 -9.10 -14.25
C TYR A 413 19.39 -9.91 -14.85
N PRO A 414 19.42 -10.10 -16.18
CA PRO A 414 20.48 -10.87 -16.83
C PRO A 414 21.87 -10.34 -16.47
N GLY A 415 22.77 -11.24 -16.08
CA GLY A 415 24.12 -10.90 -15.59
C GLY A 415 24.20 -10.60 -14.09
N ALA A 416 23.08 -10.53 -13.37
CA ALA A 416 23.06 -10.40 -11.91
C ALA A 416 23.28 -11.76 -11.23
N TYR A 417 24.54 -12.19 -11.18
CA TYR A 417 25.00 -13.34 -10.42
C TYR A 417 25.96 -12.89 -9.32
N ILE A 418 26.03 -13.66 -8.23
CA ILE A 418 26.99 -13.41 -7.16
C ILE A 418 27.91 -14.62 -7.00
N SER A 419 29.20 -14.46 -7.30
CA SER A 419 30.18 -15.52 -7.15
C SER A 419 30.48 -15.83 -5.68
N LEU A 420 30.61 -17.12 -5.36
CA LEU A 420 31.03 -17.62 -4.06
C LEU A 420 32.50 -18.05 -4.10
N GLY A 421 33.23 -17.81 -3.00
CA GLY A 421 34.63 -18.20 -2.87
C GLY A 421 34.87 -19.68 -2.54
N ILE A 422 33.89 -20.55 -2.80
CA ILE A 422 33.88 -22.00 -2.52
C ILE A 422 33.41 -22.73 -3.79
N ASP A 423 34.03 -23.85 -4.14
CA ASP A 423 33.62 -24.69 -5.27
C ASP A 423 32.70 -25.82 -4.81
N LEU A 424 31.39 -25.63 -4.98
CA LEU A 424 30.40 -26.63 -4.57
C LEU A 424 30.40 -27.90 -5.41
N SER A 425 31.05 -27.92 -6.58
CA SER A 425 31.20 -29.15 -7.38
C SER A 425 32.19 -30.14 -6.74
N LYS A 426 33.09 -29.65 -5.87
CA LYS A 426 34.07 -30.45 -5.12
C LYS A 426 33.74 -30.58 -3.63
N ALA A 427 32.72 -29.88 -3.15
CA ALA A 427 32.35 -29.88 -1.75
C ALA A 427 31.66 -31.17 -1.32
N ASN A 428 32.01 -31.67 -0.14
CA ASN A 428 31.21 -32.68 0.55
C ASN A 428 29.94 -32.03 1.11
N ILE A 429 28.80 -32.70 0.95
CA ILE A 429 27.51 -32.22 1.44
C ILE A 429 27.10 -33.08 2.63
N SER A 430 26.79 -32.45 3.75
CA SER A 430 26.15 -33.09 4.89
C SER A 430 24.87 -32.37 5.29
N PHE A 431 24.00 -33.11 5.98
CA PHE A 431 22.67 -32.67 6.34
C PHE A 431 22.44 -32.89 7.84
N ASP A 432 21.85 -31.91 8.51
CA ASP A 432 21.32 -32.06 9.87
C ASP A 432 19.97 -31.35 9.97
N HIS A 433 18.88 -32.11 10.02
CA HIS A 433 17.52 -31.61 9.89
C HIS A 433 17.36 -30.66 8.69
N TRP A 434 17.17 -29.36 8.94
CA TRP A 434 16.98 -28.33 7.92
C TRP A 434 18.27 -27.60 7.55
N GLN A 435 19.41 -28.06 8.05
CA GLN A 435 20.73 -27.51 7.76
C GLN A 435 21.38 -28.27 6.60
N VAL A 436 21.91 -27.52 5.64
CA VAL A 436 22.77 -28.04 4.57
C VAL A 436 24.17 -27.47 4.74
N ILE A 437 25.18 -28.32 4.83
CA ILE A 437 26.57 -27.94 5.04
C ILE A 437 27.40 -28.40 3.84
N PHE A 438 28.03 -27.45 3.16
CA PHE A 438 29.01 -27.72 2.11
C PHE A 438 30.41 -27.52 2.67
N THR A 439 31.28 -28.53 2.55
CA THR A 439 32.67 -28.48 3.02
C THR A 439 33.66 -28.70 1.88
N GLU A 440 34.52 -27.71 1.62
CA GLU A 440 35.61 -27.76 0.64
C GLU A 440 36.95 -27.47 1.35
N GLY A 441 37.73 -28.52 1.66
CA GLY A 441 38.96 -28.35 2.44
C GLY A 441 38.67 -27.80 3.84
N ASN A 442 39.16 -26.60 4.16
CA ASN A 442 38.86 -25.90 5.41
C ASN A 442 37.66 -24.94 5.31
N LYS A 443 37.11 -24.71 4.11
CA LYS A 443 35.96 -23.82 3.90
C LYS A 443 34.66 -24.55 4.22
N SER A 444 33.72 -23.84 4.84
CA SER A 444 32.37 -24.35 5.06
C SER A 444 31.32 -23.31 4.71
N PHE A 445 30.29 -23.71 3.96
CA PHE A 445 29.13 -22.90 3.63
C PHE A 445 27.87 -23.58 4.16
N ARG A 446 27.21 -22.94 5.13
CA ARG A 446 26.09 -23.53 5.87
C ARG A 446 24.81 -22.76 5.61
N LEU A 447 23.81 -23.47 5.12
CA LEU A 447 22.44 -23.00 4.95
C LEU A 447 21.63 -23.46 6.16
N GLU A 448 21.23 -22.54 7.02
CA GLU A 448 20.40 -22.82 8.20
C GLU A 448 19.02 -22.17 8.05
N PRO A 449 18.00 -22.55 8.85
CA PRO A 449 16.64 -22.05 8.67
C PRO A 449 16.50 -20.52 8.61
N THR A 450 17.21 -19.78 9.46
CA THR A 450 17.09 -18.32 9.55
C THR A 450 18.38 -17.57 9.27
N GLN A 451 19.44 -18.27 8.88
CA GLN A 451 20.75 -17.67 8.64
C GLN A 451 21.58 -18.45 7.63
N ILE A 452 22.56 -17.77 7.03
CA ILE A 452 23.58 -18.37 6.17
C ILE A 452 24.94 -18.07 6.80
N ILE A 453 25.79 -19.10 6.93
CA ILE A 453 27.11 -18.97 7.55
C ILE A 453 28.19 -19.32 6.54
N PHE A 454 29.21 -18.48 6.50
CA PHE A 454 30.39 -18.59 5.65
C PHE A 454 31.61 -18.72 6.56
N ASP A 455 32.29 -19.86 6.52
CA ASP A 455 33.48 -20.15 7.33
C ASP A 455 34.73 -20.31 6.44
N ASN A 456 35.81 -19.62 6.79
CA ASN A 456 37.12 -19.69 6.15
C ASN A 456 37.17 -19.25 4.66
N PHE A 457 36.23 -18.44 4.19
CA PHE A 457 36.32 -17.74 2.90
C PHE A 457 35.60 -16.39 2.90
N SER A 458 35.89 -15.55 1.91
CA SER A 458 35.27 -14.23 1.76
C SER A 458 33.79 -14.36 1.42
N THR A 459 32.93 -13.72 2.19
CA THR A 459 31.52 -13.56 1.83
C THR A 459 31.36 -12.72 0.58
N PRO A 460 30.32 -12.97 -0.23
CA PRO A 460 30.05 -12.12 -1.37
C PRO A 460 29.70 -10.68 -0.98
N ASN A 461 29.97 -9.74 -1.89
CA ASN A 461 29.64 -8.34 -1.69
C ASN A 461 28.17 -8.09 -2.02
N LEU A 462 27.27 -8.43 -1.10
CA LEU A 462 25.85 -8.11 -1.16
C LEU A 462 25.52 -7.18 0.01
N VAL A 463 25.04 -5.98 -0.31
CA VAL A 463 24.56 -5.02 0.70
C VAL A 463 23.04 -5.02 0.64
N SER A 464 22.40 -5.46 1.73
CA SER A 464 20.95 -5.45 1.88
C SER A 464 20.59 -5.24 3.34
N ASP A 465 19.47 -4.59 3.59
CA ASP A 465 18.87 -4.47 4.92
C ASP A 465 17.96 -5.65 5.29
N GLN A 466 17.76 -6.58 4.35
CA GLN A 466 16.99 -7.81 4.55
C GLN A 466 17.75 -8.89 5.32
N PHE A 467 19.03 -8.68 5.61
CA PHE A 467 19.78 -9.51 6.54
C PHE A 467 20.74 -8.67 7.38
N LYS A 468 21.04 -9.14 8.58
CA LYS A 468 22.07 -8.57 9.44
C LYS A 468 23.35 -9.38 9.27
N GLN A 469 24.42 -8.72 8.85
CA GLN A 469 25.74 -9.33 8.77
C GLN A 469 26.49 -9.19 10.11
N THR A 470 27.03 -10.31 10.61
CA THR A 470 27.97 -10.33 11.76
C THR A 470 29.24 -11.05 11.36
N LYS A 471 30.41 -10.48 11.69
CA LYS A 471 31.72 -11.00 11.31
C LYS A 471 32.57 -11.29 12.54
N SER A 472 33.13 -12.49 12.62
CA SER A 472 34.22 -12.90 13.51
C SER A 472 35.50 -13.14 12.69
N VAL A 473 36.58 -13.64 13.32
CA VAL A 473 37.90 -13.78 12.67
C VAL A 473 37.82 -14.61 11.39
N ASP A 474 37.16 -15.78 11.46
CA ASP A 474 37.11 -16.76 10.36
C ASP A 474 35.68 -17.05 9.87
N GLN A 475 34.68 -16.40 10.45
CA GLN A 475 33.27 -16.68 10.16
C GLN A 475 32.49 -15.40 9.93
N THR A 476 31.61 -15.42 8.93
CA THR A 476 30.60 -14.39 8.71
C THR A 476 29.22 -15.02 8.65
N THR A 477 28.24 -14.40 9.29
CA THR A 477 26.86 -14.86 9.33
C THR A 477 25.95 -13.79 8.74
N TRP A 478 25.07 -14.21 7.83
CA TRP A 478 23.93 -13.45 7.35
C TRP A 478 22.68 -13.94 8.07
N GLN A 479 22.21 -13.20 9.07
CA GLN A 479 20.96 -13.47 9.77
C GLN A 479 19.80 -12.84 9.00
N MET A 480 18.84 -13.64 8.53
CA MET A 480 17.68 -13.15 7.78
C MET A 480 16.84 -12.21 8.66
N LYS A 481 16.44 -11.08 8.08
CA LYS A 481 15.66 -10.03 8.71
C LYS A 481 14.78 -9.36 7.64
N PRO A 482 13.61 -9.94 7.33
CA PRO A 482 12.73 -9.42 6.29
C PRO A 482 12.49 -7.92 6.42
N HIS A 483 12.58 -7.19 5.29
CA HIS A 483 12.38 -5.74 5.24
C HIS A 483 11.11 -5.43 4.45
N LEU A 484 10.24 -4.60 5.04
CA LEU A 484 9.11 -3.99 4.35
C LEU A 484 9.40 -2.49 4.17
N PRO A 485 9.63 -2.00 2.94
CA PRO A 485 9.92 -0.60 2.69
C PRO A 485 8.91 0.34 3.34
N PHE A 486 9.43 1.44 3.93
CA PHE A 486 8.64 2.52 4.52
C PHE A 486 7.71 2.14 5.69
N SER A 487 7.81 0.92 6.24
CA SER A 487 6.97 0.46 7.37
C SER A 487 7.31 1.10 8.72
N GLY A 488 8.42 1.82 8.83
CA GLY A 488 8.86 2.51 10.05
C GLY A 488 9.18 1.58 11.21
N SER A 489 9.73 2.13 12.31
CA SER A 489 9.97 1.35 13.53
C SER A 489 8.75 1.44 14.44
N ARG A 490 8.05 0.32 14.68
CA ARG A 490 6.94 0.28 15.66
C ARG A 490 7.37 0.75 17.05
N LEU A 491 8.57 0.36 17.48
CA LEU A 491 9.16 0.80 18.76
C LEU A 491 9.49 2.29 18.74
N GLY A 492 10.10 2.78 17.65
CA GLY A 492 10.42 4.19 17.48
C GLY A 492 9.16 5.05 17.53
N LEU A 493 8.16 4.73 16.71
CA LEU A 493 6.86 5.39 16.69
C LEU A 493 6.18 5.33 18.08
N GLY A 494 6.21 4.16 18.73
CA GLY A 494 5.70 3.98 20.08
C GLY A 494 6.36 4.90 21.10
N PHE A 495 7.69 5.02 21.07
CA PHE A 495 8.44 5.95 21.92
C PHE A 495 8.09 7.42 21.60
N GLY A 496 7.98 7.79 20.32
CA GLY A 496 7.57 9.13 19.90
C GLY A 496 6.15 9.49 20.39
N ILE A 497 5.21 8.56 20.26
CA ILE A 497 3.84 8.72 20.78
C ILE A 497 3.86 8.87 22.30
N LEU A 498 4.61 8.01 23.00
CA LEU A 498 4.77 8.09 24.46
C LEU A 498 5.40 9.41 24.89
N LEU A 499 6.35 9.96 24.14
CA LEU A 499 6.95 11.26 24.41
C LEU A 499 5.91 12.38 24.31
N VAL A 500 5.09 12.40 23.26
CA VAL A 500 4.03 13.40 23.11
C VAL A 500 2.95 13.26 24.18
N ILE A 501 2.57 12.03 24.53
CA ILE A 501 1.65 11.75 25.64
C ILE A 501 2.26 12.19 26.98
N SER A 502 3.56 12.01 27.18
CA SER A 502 4.26 12.46 28.40
C SER A 502 4.26 13.98 28.51
N ILE A 503 4.46 14.71 27.40
CA ILE A 503 4.31 16.17 27.34
C ILE A 503 2.88 16.55 27.71
N ALA A 504 1.87 15.88 27.12
CA ALA A 504 0.46 16.12 27.43
C ALA A 504 0.19 15.91 28.94
N ALA A 505 0.64 14.80 29.52
CA ALA A 505 0.50 14.50 30.94
C ALA A 505 1.18 15.55 31.83
N LEU A 506 2.40 15.98 31.47
CA LEU A 506 3.11 17.04 32.20
C LEU A 506 2.34 18.38 32.14
N LEU A 507 1.75 18.72 31.00
CA LEU A 507 0.92 19.91 30.87
C LEU A 507 -0.37 19.81 31.69
N VAL A 508 -1.01 18.63 31.77
CA VAL A 508 -2.17 18.38 32.65
C VAL A 508 -1.79 18.62 34.11
N VAL A 509 -0.65 18.08 34.57
CA VAL A 509 -0.16 18.28 35.94
C VAL A 509 0.06 19.77 36.21
N ARG A 510 0.68 20.50 35.26
CA ARG A 510 0.92 21.95 35.37
C ARG A 510 -0.36 22.80 35.33
N SER A 511 -1.44 22.33 34.73
CA SER A 511 -2.71 23.06 34.62
C SER A 511 -3.49 23.22 35.95
N GLN A 512 -3.03 22.62 37.05
CA GLN A 512 -3.59 22.75 38.41
C GLN A 512 -5.14 22.68 38.48
N LYS A 513 -5.83 23.84 38.53
CA LYS A 513 -7.30 23.95 38.61
C LYS A 513 -8.04 23.59 37.32
N ASN A 514 -7.34 23.56 36.18
CA ASN A 514 -7.91 23.28 34.85
C ASN A 514 -7.59 21.87 34.33
N LYS A 515 -7.22 20.92 35.21
CA LYS A 515 -6.89 19.53 34.84
C LYS A 515 -7.96 18.88 33.96
N PHE A 516 -9.23 18.90 34.41
CA PHE A 516 -10.34 18.28 33.69
C PHE A 516 -10.56 18.90 32.29
N ILE A 517 -10.50 20.22 32.19
CA ILE A 517 -10.64 20.96 30.92
C ILE A 517 -9.48 20.61 29.97
N THR A 518 -8.26 20.47 30.50
CA THR A 518 -7.09 20.09 29.71
C THR A 518 -7.23 18.68 29.15
N ILE A 519 -7.65 17.71 29.98
CA ILE A 519 -7.92 16.33 29.56
C ILE A 519 -9.03 16.31 28.49
N LEU A 520 -10.13 17.01 28.73
CA LEU A 520 -11.22 17.13 27.76
C LEU A 520 -10.73 17.72 26.43
N GLY A 521 -9.95 18.80 26.48
CA GLY A 521 -9.37 19.42 25.29
C GLY A 521 -8.49 18.47 24.49
N PHE A 522 -7.66 17.66 25.15
CA PHE A 522 -6.86 16.64 24.47
C PHE A 522 -7.72 15.55 23.86
N LEU A 523 -8.75 15.06 24.55
CA LEU A 523 -9.68 14.06 23.99
C LEU A 523 -10.39 14.60 22.74
N LEU A 524 -10.90 15.83 22.78
CA LEU A 524 -11.55 16.49 21.65
C LEU A 524 -10.59 16.72 20.48
N GLY A 525 -9.38 17.21 20.76
CA GLY A 525 -8.35 17.40 19.74
C GLY A 525 -7.89 16.08 19.11
N SER A 526 -7.86 14.99 19.89
CA SER A 526 -7.48 13.67 19.39
C SER A 526 -8.44 13.14 18.33
N ILE A 527 -9.72 13.52 18.37
CA ILE A 527 -10.69 13.15 17.33
C ILE A 527 -10.25 13.69 15.95
N SER A 528 -9.71 14.91 15.89
CA SER A 528 -9.24 15.50 14.62
C SER A 528 -8.02 14.76 14.03
N LEU A 529 -7.25 14.03 14.84
CA LEU A 529 -6.10 13.24 14.36
C LEU A 529 -6.50 12.12 13.41
N VAL A 530 -7.75 11.63 13.49
CA VAL A 530 -8.26 10.57 12.61
C VAL A 530 -8.11 10.94 11.13
N THR A 531 -8.18 12.24 10.80
CA THR A 531 -8.06 12.74 9.41
C THR A 531 -6.66 12.61 8.81
N VAL A 532 -5.63 12.34 9.62
CA VAL A 532 -4.23 12.26 9.16
C VAL A 532 -3.50 11.00 9.63
N PHE A 533 -3.83 10.46 10.81
CA PHE A 533 -3.01 9.48 11.52
C PHE A 533 -2.81 8.16 10.76
N ARG A 534 -3.83 7.75 9.98
CA ARG A 534 -3.81 6.50 9.18
C ARG A 534 -3.03 6.64 7.87
N SER A 535 -2.89 7.85 7.35
CA SER A 535 -2.12 8.10 6.13
C SER A 535 -0.64 7.78 6.33
N GLY A 536 0.02 7.29 5.29
CA GLY A 536 1.44 6.92 5.33
C GLY A 536 1.75 5.68 6.15
N VAL A 537 0.75 4.83 6.44
CA VAL A 537 0.95 3.46 7.00
C VAL A 537 0.98 2.46 5.84
N VAL A 538 1.85 1.46 5.93
CA VAL A 538 1.88 0.32 5.00
C VAL A 538 0.87 -0.74 5.48
N TYR A 539 -0.15 -0.99 4.66
CA TYR A 539 -1.16 -2.02 4.83
C TYR A 539 -0.86 -3.21 3.90
N ILE A 540 -1.68 -4.26 3.98
CA ILE A 540 -1.57 -5.43 3.10
C ILE A 540 -1.65 -5.10 1.59
N TYR A 541 -2.25 -3.97 1.24
CA TYR A 541 -2.37 -3.48 -0.14
C TYR A 541 -1.31 -2.42 -0.53
N GLY A 542 -0.37 -2.13 0.38
CA GLY A 542 0.64 -1.08 0.25
C GLY A 542 0.38 0.15 1.12
N LEU A 543 1.08 1.25 0.85
CA LEU A 543 1.01 2.49 1.63
C LEU A 543 -0.29 3.23 1.33
N GLY A 544 -1.15 3.40 2.33
CA GLY A 544 -2.48 4.03 2.18
C GLY A 544 -2.48 5.55 2.46
N LEU A 545 -3.27 6.30 1.68
CA LEU A 545 -3.43 7.75 1.80
C LEU A 545 -4.91 8.15 1.73
N TRP A 546 -5.41 8.77 2.80
CA TRP A 546 -6.81 9.17 2.94
C TRP A 546 -7.04 10.62 2.54
N GLY A 547 -8.15 10.86 1.84
CA GLY A 547 -8.60 12.20 1.46
C GLY A 547 -7.51 12.99 0.71
N PRO A 548 -7.32 14.29 1.01
CA PRO A 548 -6.37 15.14 0.28
C PRO A 548 -4.91 14.77 0.55
N ASN A 549 -4.61 13.88 1.51
CA ASN A 549 -3.25 13.42 1.77
C ASN A 549 -2.64 12.67 0.57
N GLY A 550 -3.47 12.14 -0.33
CA GLY A 550 -3.02 11.52 -1.59
C GLY A 550 -2.30 12.50 -2.53
N HIS A 551 -2.45 13.81 -2.33
CA HIS A 551 -1.83 14.85 -3.16
C HIS A 551 -1.06 15.88 -2.31
N ASP A 552 -1.77 16.60 -1.43
CA ASP A 552 -1.20 17.75 -0.72
C ASP A 552 -0.08 17.34 0.24
N ALA A 553 -0.26 16.22 0.96
CA ALA A 553 0.78 15.71 1.84
C ALA A 553 2.00 15.20 1.08
N ILE A 554 1.81 14.66 -0.13
CA ILE A 554 2.91 14.19 -0.98
C ILE A 554 3.80 15.35 -1.43
N PHE A 555 3.20 16.49 -1.77
CA PHE A 555 3.95 17.71 -2.06
C PHE A 555 4.84 18.12 -0.86
N HIS A 556 4.28 18.18 0.34
CA HIS A 556 5.03 18.49 1.56
C HIS A 556 6.15 17.47 1.86
N LEU A 557 5.87 16.17 1.70
CA LEU A 557 6.85 15.11 1.91
C LEU A 557 8.00 15.17 0.90
N SER A 558 7.74 15.54 -0.36
CA SER A 558 8.79 15.72 -1.37
C SER A 558 9.74 16.88 -1.04
N LEU A 559 9.22 18.01 -0.56
CA LEU A 559 10.05 19.11 -0.07
C LEU A 559 10.78 18.73 1.21
N GLY A 560 10.12 18.02 2.12
CA GLY A 560 10.70 17.51 3.37
C GLY A 560 11.88 16.56 3.11
N GLU A 561 11.75 15.63 2.17
CA GLU A 561 12.82 14.70 1.80
C GLU A 561 13.99 15.43 1.15
N HIS A 562 13.71 16.38 0.25
CA HIS A 562 14.73 17.25 -0.35
C HIS A 562 15.53 18.03 0.71
N PHE A 563 14.85 18.70 1.65
CA PHE A 563 15.53 19.43 2.73
C PHE A 563 16.23 18.49 3.72
N ARG A 564 15.73 17.27 3.94
CA ARG A 564 16.36 16.29 4.83
C ARG A 564 17.75 15.94 4.30
N GLN A 565 17.86 15.73 2.98
CA GLN A 565 19.13 15.50 2.28
C GLN A 565 19.99 16.78 2.23
N THR A 566 19.37 17.90 1.82
CA THR A 566 20.06 19.17 1.56
C THR A 566 19.38 20.38 2.25
N LEU A 567 19.64 20.56 3.54
CA LEU A 567 18.95 21.54 4.42
C LEU A 567 18.87 22.99 3.91
N PHE A 568 19.83 23.43 3.10
CA PHE A 568 19.93 24.81 2.61
C PHE A 568 19.75 24.94 1.10
N SER A 569 19.51 23.82 0.39
CA SER A 569 19.30 23.86 -1.05
C SER A 569 17.87 24.28 -1.37
N LEU A 570 17.71 25.29 -2.21
CA LEU A 570 16.42 25.70 -2.75
C LEU A 570 16.15 25.08 -4.12
N ASN A 571 16.87 24.03 -4.54
CA ASN A 571 16.52 23.32 -5.77
C ASN A 571 15.11 22.75 -5.68
N HIS A 572 14.36 22.84 -6.78
CA HIS A 572 12.97 22.39 -6.83
C HIS A 572 12.93 20.88 -7.13
N PRO A 573 12.44 20.02 -6.20
CA PRO A 573 12.48 18.57 -6.41
C PRO A 573 11.55 18.11 -7.54
N GLN A 574 10.43 18.79 -7.77
CA GLN A 574 9.46 18.46 -8.83
C GLN A 574 9.80 19.03 -10.22
N LEU A 575 10.79 19.94 -10.30
CA LEU A 575 11.11 20.64 -11.53
C LEU A 575 12.61 20.89 -11.60
N ASN A 576 13.35 19.84 -11.97
CA ASN A 576 14.81 19.87 -11.98
C ASN A 576 15.38 21.08 -12.74
N GLY A 577 16.40 21.72 -12.18
CA GLY A 577 17.04 22.91 -12.74
C GLY A 577 16.36 24.24 -12.38
N GLN A 578 15.25 24.23 -11.63
CA GLN A 578 14.61 25.43 -11.10
C GLN A 578 14.87 25.60 -9.60
N LEU A 579 14.74 26.84 -9.11
CA LEU A 579 14.77 27.16 -7.68
C LEU A 579 13.35 27.30 -7.15
N LEU A 580 13.10 26.80 -5.94
CA LEU A 580 11.86 26.93 -5.19
C LEU A 580 11.57 28.40 -4.91
N LYS A 581 10.48 28.91 -5.49
CA LYS A 581 10.02 30.30 -5.38
C LYS A 581 8.50 30.32 -5.24
N ASN A 582 7.95 31.44 -4.76
CA ASN A 582 6.50 31.64 -4.58
C ASN A 582 5.83 30.63 -3.63
N TYR A 583 6.59 30.05 -2.71
CA TYR A 583 6.12 29.06 -1.75
C TYR A 583 6.68 29.31 -0.34
N HIS A 584 5.93 28.84 0.66
CA HIS A 584 6.24 28.97 2.09
C HIS A 584 6.66 27.61 2.66
N PHE A 585 7.96 27.33 2.64
CA PHE A 585 8.49 25.99 2.94
C PHE A 585 8.83 25.74 4.42
N GLY A 586 8.46 26.67 5.32
CA GLY A 586 8.92 26.66 6.71
C GLY A 586 8.50 25.41 7.50
N LEU A 587 7.32 24.86 7.22
CA LEU A 587 6.90 23.58 7.81
C LEU A 587 7.76 22.42 7.29
N ASP A 588 7.97 22.35 5.98
CA ASP A 588 8.70 21.25 5.33
C ASP A 588 10.13 21.21 5.83
N TRP A 589 10.79 22.38 5.86
CA TRP A 589 12.13 22.56 6.39
C TRP A 589 12.22 22.19 7.88
N LEU A 590 11.26 22.61 8.71
CA LEU A 590 11.25 22.27 10.14
C LEU A 590 11.10 20.76 10.33
N THR A 591 10.19 20.13 9.58
CA THR A 591 9.93 18.69 9.66
C THR A 591 11.16 17.89 9.21
N ALA A 592 11.81 18.32 8.13
CA ALA A 592 13.07 17.78 7.63
C ALA A 592 14.21 17.92 8.64
N LEU A 593 14.36 19.08 9.28
CA LEU A 593 15.35 19.31 10.31
C LEU A 593 15.14 18.37 11.50
N VAL A 594 13.89 18.24 11.99
CA VAL A 594 13.57 17.31 13.07
C VAL A 594 13.87 15.87 12.65
N SER A 595 13.49 15.46 11.44
CA SER A 595 13.80 14.11 10.92
C SER A 595 15.29 13.84 10.92
N ARG A 596 16.10 14.77 10.40
CA ARG A 596 17.55 14.64 10.33
C ARG A 596 18.22 14.60 11.70
N LEU A 597 17.74 15.39 12.67
CA LEU A 597 18.32 15.46 14.02
C LEU A 597 17.90 14.28 14.91
N SER A 598 16.69 13.77 14.73
CA SER A 598 16.12 12.73 15.59
C SER A 598 16.20 11.31 15.02
N GLY A 599 16.40 11.18 13.71
CA GLY A 599 16.34 9.89 13.00
C GLY A 599 14.92 9.37 12.76
N TYR A 600 13.87 10.12 13.13
CA TYR A 600 12.50 9.71 12.86
C TYR A 600 12.16 9.80 11.35
N PRO A 601 11.44 8.81 10.79
CA PRO A 601 10.93 8.87 9.42
C PRO A 601 10.03 10.09 9.19
N LEU A 602 10.14 10.72 8.01
CA LEU A 602 9.31 11.87 7.64
C LEU A 602 7.82 11.56 7.68
N LEU A 603 7.41 10.36 7.25
CA LEU A 603 6.01 9.91 7.29
C LEU A 603 5.43 9.95 8.71
N ASP A 604 6.17 9.42 9.69
CA ASP A 604 5.74 9.36 11.08
C ASP A 604 5.68 10.75 11.72
N LEU A 605 6.65 11.61 11.39
CA LEU A 605 6.65 13.00 11.84
C LEU A 605 5.46 13.77 11.26
N TYR A 606 5.24 13.68 9.94
CA TYR A 606 4.23 14.45 9.23
C TYR A 606 2.81 14.02 9.61
N PHE A 607 2.51 12.71 9.60
CA PHE A 607 1.13 12.22 9.80
C PHE A 607 0.75 12.00 11.26
N ARG A 608 1.71 11.83 12.18
CA ARG A 608 1.42 11.39 13.56
C ARG A 608 2.03 12.33 14.60
N LEU A 609 3.36 12.39 14.71
CA LEU A 609 4.01 13.06 15.84
C LEU A 609 3.81 14.59 15.83
N LEU A 610 3.98 15.25 14.68
CA LEU A 610 3.81 16.70 14.58
C LEU A 610 2.33 17.12 14.76
N PRO A 611 1.33 16.50 14.10
CA PRO A 611 -0.08 16.80 14.36
C PRO A 611 -0.47 16.59 15.83
N MET A 612 -0.02 15.51 16.48
CA MET A 612 -0.27 15.27 17.90
C MET A 612 0.35 16.37 18.77
N LEU A 613 1.60 16.77 18.49
CA LEU A 613 2.27 17.84 19.23
C LEU A 613 1.55 19.18 19.04
N ILE A 614 1.11 19.49 17.82
CA ILE A 614 0.32 20.70 17.52
C ILE A 614 -0.96 20.69 18.36
N VAL A 615 -1.72 19.57 18.39
CA VAL A 615 -2.94 19.47 19.21
C VAL A 615 -2.65 19.72 20.69
N VAL A 616 -1.62 19.08 21.24
CA VAL A 616 -1.25 19.21 22.65
C VAL A 616 -0.89 20.67 22.99
N LEU A 617 -0.04 21.30 22.18
CA LEU A 617 0.36 22.69 22.38
C LEU A 617 -0.81 23.65 22.16
N LEU A 618 -1.64 23.41 21.15
CA LEU A 618 -2.79 24.24 20.81
C LEU A 618 -3.81 24.25 21.94
N VAL A 619 -4.19 23.08 22.47
CA VAL A 619 -5.11 22.98 23.62
C VAL A 619 -4.54 23.72 24.83
N TYR A 620 -3.25 23.53 25.13
CA TYR A 620 -2.62 24.19 26.26
C TYR A 620 -2.65 25.73 26.15
N PHE A 621 -2.23 26.26 25.00
CA PHE A 621 -2.21 27.71 24.78
C PHE A 621 -3.60 28.31 24.61
N LEU A 622 -4.58 27.57 24.07
CA LEU A 622 -5.98 27.98 24.03
C LEU A 622 -6.57 28.14 25.43
N ILE A 623 -6.33 27.17 26.32
CA ILE A 623 -6.79 27.28 27.71
C ILE A 623 -6.16 28.50 28.38
N LYS A 624 -4.86 28.75 28.16
CA LYS A 624 -4.20 29.97 28.65
C LYS A 624 -4.80 31.25 28.06
N LEU A 625 -5.10 31.27 26.77
CA LEU A 625 -5.72 32.42 26.12
C LEU A 625 -7.09 32.71 26.72
N CYS A 626 -7.92 31.68 26.86
CA CYS A 626 -9.24 31.77 27.51
C CYS A 626 -9.13 32.27 28.97
N GLN A 627 -8.14 31.81 29.74
CA GLN A 627 -7.88 32.32 31.09
C GLN A 627 -7.55 33.82 31.10
N LEU A 628 -6.66 34.27 30.21
CA LEU A 628 -6.30 35.68 30.08
C LEU A 628 -7.50 36.53 29.66
N TRP A 629 -8.38 35.97 28.83
CA TRP A 629 -9.66 36.57 28.43
C TRP A 629 -10.76 36.44 29.49
N ARG A 630 -10.44 35.90 30.67
CA ARG A 630 -11.35 35.73 31.82
C ARG A 630 -12.56 34.84 31.50
N PHE A 631 -12.33 33.77 30.74
CA PHE A 631 -13.37 32.80 30.43
C PHE A 631 -13.64 31.89 31.62
N SER A 632 -14.91 31.52 31.81
CA SER A 632 -15.29 30.51 32.80
C SER A 632 -14.85 29.11 32.36
N GLY A 633 -14.91 28.13 33.27
CA GLY A 633 -14.62 26.74 32.92
C GLY A 633 -15.58 26.18 31.87
N PHE A 634 -16.86 26.58 31.90
CA PHE A 634 -17.84 26.22 30.88
C PHE A 634 -17.52 26.85 29.52
N GLU A 635 -17.23 28.16 29.49
CA GLU A 635 -16.86 28.88 28.27
C GLU A 635 -15.60 28.28 27.62
N THR A 636 -14.61 27.92 28.45
CA THR A 636 -13.36 27.30 27.99
C THR A 636 -13.61 25.91 27.40
N SER A 637 -14.37 25.05 28.10
CA SER A 637 -14.72 23.71 27.60
C SER A 637 -15.52 23.77 26.30
N LEU A 638 -16.51 24.66 26.21
CA LEU A 638 -17.32 24.84 25.01
C LEU A 638 -16.50 25.41 23.84
N SER A 639 -15.54 26.30 24.11
CA SER A 639 -14.60 26.80 23.10
C SER A 639 -13.80 25.64 22.48
N LEU A 640 -13.26 24.75 23.33
CA LEU A 640 -12.51 23.57 22.87
C LEU A 640 -13.38 22.64 22.04
N ALA A 641 -14.61 22.35 22.48
CA ALA A 641 -15.54 21.52 21.72
C ALA A 641 -15.83 22.10 20.34
N LEU A 642 -16.17 23.38 20.25
CA LEU A 642 -16.48 24.03 18.97
C LEU A 642 -15.25 24.14 18.06
N ILE A 643 -14.06 24.38 18.61
CA ILE A 643 -12.83 24.48 17.82
C ILE A 643 -12.51 23.19 17.08
N PHE A 644 -12.71 22.02 17.71
CA PHE A 644 -12.34 20.73 17.11
C PHE A 644 -13.51 20.02 16.43
N LEU A 645 -14.75 20.28 16.86
CA LEU A 645 -15.90 19.47 16.46
C LEU A 645 -16.98 20.25 15.70
N SER A 646 -16.97 21.59 15.68
CA SER A 646 -18.04 22.34 15.03
C SER A 646 -17.97 22.22 13.50
N GLY A 647 -19.06 21.79 12.92
CA GLY A 647 -19.30 21.67 11.50
C GLY A 647 -20.08 22.86 10.91
N SER A 648 -20.32 22.77 9.61
CA SER A 648 -21.21 23.66 8.84
C SER A 648 -22.66 23.19 8.91
N ALA A 649 -23.59 24.00 8.40
CA ALA A 649 -24.98 23.61 8.16
C ALA A 649 -25.13 22.64 6.96
N GLY A 650 -24.03 22.05 6.48
CA GLY A 650 -24.03 21.23 5.27
C GLY A 650 -24.93 19.99 5.34
N PHE A 651 -25.17 19.47 6.54
CA PHE A 651 -26.14 18.39 6.75
C PHE A 651 -27.58 18.81 6.37
N ILE A 652 -27.95 20.08 6.59
CA ILE A 652 -29.25 20.63 6.18
C ILE A 652 -29.31 20.69 4.65
N ALA A 653 -28.25 21.18 4.03
CA ALA A 653 -28.15 21.22 2.57
C ALA A 653 -28.23 19.81 1.97
N ASN A 654 -27.56 18.81 2.55
CA ASN A 654 -27.69 17.42 2.14
C ASN A 654 -29.13 16.92 2.25
N LEU A 655 -29.83 17.19 3.36
CA LEU A 655 -31.24 16.81 3.51
C LEU A 655 -32.12 17.45 2.42
N ILE A 656 -31.90 18.74 2.11
CA ILE A 656 -32.61 19.44 1.01
C ILE A 656 -32.32 18.78 -0.34
N LEU A 657 -31.06 18.41 -0.58
CA LEU A 657 -30.61 17.73 -1.81
C LEU A 657 -30.93 16.23 -1.84
N LYS A 658 -31.66 15.71 -0.84
CA LYS A 658 -31.98 14.28 -0.67
C LYS A 658 -30.72 13.39 -0.64
N ARG A 659 -29.62 13.93 -0.11
CA ARG A 659 -28.36 13.24 0.22
C ARG A 659 -28.39 12.77 1.69
N GLY A 660 -27.45 11.91 2.08
CA GLY A 660 -27.37 11.39 3.46
C GLY A 660 -27.13 12.48 4.53
N LEU A 661 -27.62 12.25 5.75
CA LEU A 661 -27.53 13.19 6.89
C LEU A 661 -26.08 13.56 7.25
N PHE A 662 -25.19 12.58 7.24
CA PHE A 662 -23.79 12.76 7.60
C PHE A 662 -22.98 13.06 6.33
N GLY A 663 -22.48 14.29 6.22
CA GLY A 663 -21.69 14.76 5.08
C GLY A 663 -21.84 16.26 4.81
N GLY A 664 -21.27 16.74 3.70
CA GLY A 664 -21.45 18.13 3.27
C GLY A 664 -20.59 19.15 4.03
N GLU A 665 -19.46 18.72 4.63
CA GLU A 665 -18.54 19.60 5.35
C GLU A 665 -18.21 20.87 4.55
N SER A 666 -17.69 20.68 3.33
CA SER A 666 -17.26 21.74 2.42
C SER A 666 -18.30 22.04 1.32
N ILE A 667 -19.58 21.71 1.55
CA ILE A 667 -20.65 22.03 0.58
C ILE A 667 -20.77 23.54 0.35
N PHE A 668 -20.40 24.34 1.36
CA PHE A 668 -20.30 25.79 1.31
C PHE A 668 -18.86 26.28 1.06
N TRP A 669 -18.03 25.47 0.39
CA TRP A 669 -16.61 25.67 0.08
C TRP A 669 -15.62 25.52 1.24
N ALA A 670 -15.93 25.96 2.46
CA ALA A 670 -14.94 25.94 3.53
C ALA A 670 -14.90 24.60 4.26
N ASN A 671 -13.70 24.03 4.43
CA ASN A 671 -13.46 22.95 5.39
C ASN A 671 -13.74 23.44 6.83
N GLN A 672 -14.15 22.52 7.69
CA GLN A 672 -14.61 22.79 9.04
C GLN A 672 -13.59 22.32 10.09
N SER A 673 -13.98 22.43 11.36
CA SER A 673 -13.09 22.26 12.50
C SER A 673 -12.36 20.92 12.55
N VAL A 674 -13.02 19.82 12.17
CA VAL A 674 -12.40 18.49 12.24
C VAL A 674 -11.23 18.33 11.27
N SER A 675 -11.27 19.07 10.16
CA SER A 675 -10.25 19.09 9.11
C SER A 675 -9.07 20.02 9.40
N LEU A 676 -8.97 20.57 10.63
CA LEU A 676 -7.88 21.46 11.06
C LEU A 676 -6.49 20.91 10.71
N LEU A 677 -6.29 19.60 10.87
CA LEU A 677 -4.99 18.95 10.70
C LEU A 677 -4.69 18.49 9.27
N LEU A 678 -5.67 18.51 8.35
CA LEU A 678 -5.45 18.14 6.94
C LEU A 678 -4.48 19.09 6.22
N ASN A 679 -4.36 20.33 6.71
CA ASN A 679 -3.33 21.27 6.26
C ASN A 679 -2.43 21.59 7.46
N PRO A 680 -1.34 20.82 7.67
CA PRO A 680 -0.42 21.08 8.77
C PRO A 680 0.19 22.49 8.78
N PRO A 681 0.48 23.15 7.63
CA PRO A 681 0.91 24.55 7.64
C PRO A 681 -0.14 25.49 8.26
N PHE A 682 -1.42 25.28 7.94
CA PHE A 682 -2.52 26.01 8.55
C PHE A 682 -2.59 25.75 10.06
N ALA A 683 -2.60 24.48 10.50
CA ALA A 683 -2.66 24.13 11.92
C ALA A 683 -1.50 24.75 12.73
N LEU A 684 -0.27 24.67 12.22
CA LEU A 684 0.91 25.28 12.86
C LEU A 684 0.81 26.81 12.90
N SER A 685 0.28 27.44 11.84
CA SER A 685 0.08 28.88 11.81
C SER A 685 -0.98 29.36 12.81
N VAL A 686 -2.05 28.58 13.03
CA VAL A 686 -3.07 28.84 14.05
C VAL A 686 -2.45 28.76 15.44
N LEU A 687 -1.66 27.72 15.73
CA LEU A 687 -0.89 27.63 16.97
C LEU A 687 0.01 28.85 17.15
N GLY A 688 0.73 29.28 16.11
CA GLY A 688 1.56 30.48 16.13
C GLY A 688 0.78 31.75 16.48
N ILE A 689 -0.40 31.97 15.89
CA ILE A 689 -1.27 33.11 16.23
C ILE A 689 -1.76 33.00 17.67
N VAL A 690 -2.19 31.82 18.14
CA VAL A 690 -2.67 31.64 19.52
C VAL A 690 -1.55 31.96 20.52
N VAL A 691 -0.33 31.46 20.30
CA VAL A 691 0.84 31.79 21.14
C VAL A 691 1.15 33.28 21.11
N PHE A 692 1.08 33.91 19.93
CA PHE A 692 1.26 35.35 19.76
C PHE A 692 0.24 36.15 20.60
N LEU A 693 -1.04 35.77 20.53
CA LEU A 693 -2.12 36.41 21.29
C LEU A 693 -1.95 36.23 22.80
N VAL A 694 -1.60 35.03 23.27
CA VAL A 694 -1.33 34.74 24.69
C VAL A 694 -0.23 35.65 25.21
N TYR A 695 0.89 35.73 24.49
CA TYR A 695 2.05 36.48 24.95
C TYR A 695 1.83 38.00 24.90
N LEU A 696 1.11 38.48 23.87
CA LEU A 696 0.70 39.88 23.75
C LEU A 696 -0.23 40.29 24.91
N GLU A 697 -1.23 39.46 25.22
CA GLU A 697 -2.19 39.73 26.28
C GLU A 697 -1.57 39.68 27.67
N SER A 698 -0.54 38.86 27.85
CA SER A 698 0.24 38.80 29.09
C SER A 698 1.05 40.09 29.36
N HIS A 699 1.20 40.98 28.37
CA HIS A 699 1.97 42.23 28.46
C HIS A 699 1.18 43.46 27.95
N PRO A 700 0.05 43.83 28.58
CA PRO A 700 -0.95 44.73 27.98
C PRO A 700 -0.53 46.21 27.93
N HIS A 701 0.39 46.67 28.79
CA HIS A 701 0.72 48.10 28.91
C HIS A 701 1.91 48.53 28.04
N ARG A 702 3.07 47.88 28.19
CA ARG A 702 4.29 48.18 27.41
C ARG A 702 5.07 46.89 27.16
N LEU A 703 5.31 46.57 25.89
CA LEU A 703 6.17 45.45 25.50
C LEU A 703 7.61 45.76 25.90
N SER A 704 8.24 44.84 26.65
CA SER A 704 9.68 44.87 26.87
C SER A 704 10.41 44.63 25.54
N PHE A 705 11.69 45.01 25.45
CA PHE A 705 12.49 44.77 24.24
C PHE A 705 12.57 43.28 23.89
N LYS A 706 12.75 42.41 24.90
CA LYS A 706 12.73 40.94 24.73
C LYS A 706 11.37 40.45 24.19
N ALA A 707 10.28 40.97 24.74
CA ALA A 707 8.93 40.63 24.30
C ALA A 707 8.66 41.07 22.86
N LEU A 708 9.14 42.27 22.49
CA LEU A 708 9.04 42.78 21.12
C LEU A 708 9.80 41.89 20.14
N ILE A 709 11.04 41.51 20.45
CA ILE A 709 11.83 40.59 19.60
C ILE A 709 11.12 39.25 19.43
N PHE A 710 10.68 38.65 20.54
CA PHE A 710 10.01 37.36 20.52
C PHE A 710 8.74 37.39 19.65
N LEU A 711 7.87 38.38 19.86
CA LEU A 711 6.65 38.55 19.04
C LEU A 711 6.98 38.85 17.58
N SER A 712 8.05 39.59 17.30
CA SER A 712 8.47 39.90 15.93
C SER A 712 8.98 38.66 15.20
N LEU A 713 9.76 37.81 15.86
CA LEU A 713 10.22 36.53 15.33
C LEU A 713 9.05 35.58 15.10
N LEU A 714 8.19 35.39 16.10
CA LEU A 714 7.01 34.51 16.01
C LEU A 714 6.01 34.98 14.94
N GLY A 715 5.71 36.28 14.91
CA GLY A 715 4.79 36.86 13.93
C GLY A 715 5.38 36.87 12.53
N GLY A 716 6.66 37.22 12.39
CA GLY A 716 7.36 37.26 11.11
C GLY A 716 7.55 35.88 10.50
N SER A 717 7.83 34.83 11.30
CA SER A 717 7.98 33.46 10.79
C SER A 717 6.70 32.89 10.19
N LEU A 718 5.53 33.42 10.54
CA LEU A 718 4.26 33.01 9.92
C LEU A 718 4.26 33.18 8.40
N VAL A 719 5.08 34.08 7.84
CA VAL A 719 5.18 34.26 6.38
C VAL A 719 5.66 32.98 5.68
N GLN A 720 6.55 32.22 6.33
CA GLN A 720 7.09 30.95 5.83
C GLN A 720 6.32 29.72 6.32
N ILE A 721 5.45 29.85 7.32
CA ILE A 721 4.56 28.76 7.75
C ILE A 721 3.27 28.78 6.93
N LYS A 722 2.59 29.94 6.87
CA LYS A 722 1.40 30.16 6.06
C LYS A 722 1.20 31.66 5.87
N ILE A 723 1.43 32.13 4.65
CA ILE A 723 1.39 33.57 4.35
C ILE A 723 0.05 34.24 4.71
N TYR A 724 -1.07 33.51 4.68
CA TYR A 724 -2.39 34.01 5.06
C TYR A 724 -2.46 34.42 6.53
N ALA A 725 -1.87 33.63 7.44
CA ALA A 725 -1.78 33.97 8.85
C ALA A 725 -0.98 35.27 9.07
N PHE A 726 0.14 35.41 8.36
CA PHE A 726 0.97 36.61 8.42
C PHE A 726 0.22 37.86 7.95
N LEU A 727 -0.45 37.78 6.79
CA LEU A 727 -1.22 38.90 6.24
C LEU A 727 -2.35 39.32 7.18
N LEU A 728 -3.13 38.36 7.69
CA LEU A 728 -4.21 38.63 8.66
C LEU A 728 -3.67 39.31 9.92
N LEU A 729 -2.55 38.83 10.46
CA LEU A 729 -1.94 39.38 11.67
C LEU A 729 -1.41 40.81 11.44
N VAL A 730 -0.66 41.03 10.37
CA VAL A 730 -0.03 42.33 10.06
C VAL A 730 -1.08 43.40 9.80
N ILE A 731 -2.12 43.09 9.02
CA ILE A 731 -3.22 44.03 8.75
C ILE A 731 -3.99 44.32 10.05
N ALA A 732 -4.25 43.29 10.87
CA ALA A 732 -4.90 43.49 12.17
C ALA A 732 -4.06 44.38 13.12
N LEU A 733 -2.74 44.22 13.16
CA LEU A 733 -1.83 45.06 13.94
C LEU A 733 -1.84 46.53 13.46
N PHE A 734 -1.87 46.72 12.14
CA PHE A 734 -1.96 48.04 11.51
C PHE A 734 -3.27 48.75 11.88
N ILE A 735 -4.41 48.08 11.70
CA ILE A 735 -5.74 48.64 12.03
C ILE A 735 -5.84 48.96 13.54
N ARG A 736 -5.23 48.14 14.39
CA ARG A 736 -5.13 48.39 15.85
C ARG A 736 -4.07 49.43 16.24
N ARG A 737 -3.44 50.09 15.27
CA ARG A 737 -2.45 51.16 15.45
C ARG A 737 -1.25 50.72 16.32
N LYS A 738 -0.87 49.44 16.28
CA LYS A 738 0.31 48.91 16.98
C LYS A 738 1.56 49.02 16.10
N PHE A 739 1.86 50.23 15.62
CA PHE A 739 2.85 50.49 14.57
C PHE A 739 4.26 49.94 14.85
N LYS A 740 4.75 50.03 16.10
CA LYS A 740 6.08 49.47 16.45
C LYS A 740 6.14 47.96 16.24
N LEU A 741 5.11 47.24 16.71
CA LEU A 741 5.03 45.79 16.58
C LEU A 741 4.72 45.39 15.14
N PHE A 742 3.82 46.10 14.48
CA PHE A 742 3.55 45.96 13.04
C PHE A 742 4.84 46.05 12.22
N LEU A 743 5.62 47.13 12.38
CA LEU A 743 6.84 47.35 11.61
C LEU A 743 7.88 46.26 11.90
N ALA A 744 8.07 45.90 13.17
CA ALA A 744 9.03 44.86 13.55
C ALA A 744 8.65 43.47 13.00
N VAL A 745 7.37 43.07 13.10
CA VAL A 745 6.85 41.83 12.51
C VAL A 745 7.00 41.86 10.98
N SER A 746 6.67 42.97 10.33
CA SER A 746 6.80 43.13 8.88
C SER A 746 8.25 43.04 8.40
N ILE A 747 9.20 43.68 9.09
CA ILE A 747 10.63 43.60 8.74
C ILE A 747 11.14 42.16 8.86
N VAL A 748 10.83 41.48 9.96
CA VAL A 748 11.24 40.08 10.13
C VAL A 748 10.58 39.18 9.07
N GLY A 749 9.31 39.41 8.76
CA GLY A 749 8.63 38.71 7.67
C GLY A 749 9.30 38.93 6.31
N LEU A 750 9.72 40.16 6.00
CA LEU A 750 10.46 40.47 4.77
C LEU A 750 11.81 39.73 4.70
N ILE A 751 12.52 39.63 5.83
CA ILE A 751 13.77 38.85 5.91
C ILE A 751 13.50 37.37 5.62
N PHE A 752 12.46 36.78 6.23
CA PHE A 752 12.15 35.37 6.03
C PHE A 752 11.61 35.06 4.63
N ILE A 753 10.88 35.96 3.97
CA ILE A 753 10.32 35.71 2.63
C ILE A 753 11.36 35.91 1.51
N PHE A 754 12.43 36.69 1.76
CA PHE A 754 13.43 37.05 0.76
C PHE A 754 14.00 35.85 -0.02
N PRO A 755 14.35 34.70 0.61
CA PRO A 755 14.91 33.56 -0.11
C PRO A 755 13.93 32.88 -1.10
N SER A 756 12.61 32.98 -0.88
CA SER A 756 11.59 32.34 -1.72
C SER A 756 10.79 33.31 -2.59
N LEU A 757 11.20 34.58 -2.67
CA LEU A 757 10.50 35.59 -3.45
C LEU A 757 10.66 35.35 -4.97
N GLY A 758 9.55 35.21 -5.69
CA GLY A 758 9.54 35.14 -7.15
C GLY A 758 9.26 36.49 -7.83
N VAL A 759 9.58 36.59 -9.13
CA VAL A 759 9.60 37.86 -9.88
C VAL A 759 8.29 38.12 -10.66
N ARG A 760 7.25 37.30 -10.55
CA ARG A 760 6.04 37.45 -11.40
C ARG A 760 4.70 37.23 -10.70
N SER A 761 3.82 38.22 -10.93
CA SER A 761 2.36 38.29 -10.74
C SER A 761 1.81 38.52 -9.33
N THR A 762 0.74 39.32 -9.26
CA THR A 762 -0.13 39.42 -8.09
C THR A 762 -0.94 38.12 -7.97
N PRO A 763 -0.83 37.35 -6.88
CA PRO A 763 -1.47 36.05 -6.77
C PRO A 763 -3.01 36.15 -6.72
N PHE A 764 -3.54 37.28 -6.23
CA PHE A 764 -4.97 37.52 -6.09
C PHE A 764 -5.52 38.36 -7.24
N ILE A 765 -6.74 38.02 -7.65
CA ILE A 765 -7.56 38.77 -8.59
C ILE A 765 -8.79 39.26 -7.84
N PHE A 766 -9.19 40.51 -8.09
CA PHE A 766 -10.45 41.04 -7.61
C PHE A 766 -11.61 40.39 -8.39
N ASN A 767 -12.34 39.50 -7.71
CA ASN A 767 -13.41 38.69 -8.28
C ASN A 767 -14.54 38.57 -7.25
N PRO A 768 -15.31 39.67 -7.06
CA PRO A 768 -16.26 39.76 -5.96
C PRO A 768 -17.37 38.72 -6.11
N LEU A 769 -17.78 38.14 -4.97
CA LEU A 769 -18.87 37.18 -4.86
C LEU A 769 -18.65 35.84 -5.58
N TRP A 770 -17.42 35.53 -6.00
CA TRP A 770 -17.13 34.29 -6.73
C TRP A 770 -17.52 33.02 -5.95
N PHE A 771 -17.16 32.92 -4.67
CA PHE A 771 -17.53 31.76 -3.84
C PHE A 771 -19.05 31.64 -3.61
N PRO A 772 -19.75 32.71 -3.16
CA PRO A 772 -21.21 32.70 -3.10
C PRO A 772 -21.90 32.32 -4.42
N ARG A 773 -21.38 32.77 -5.56
CA ARG A 773 -21.92 32.46 -6.89
C ARG A 773 -21.68 31.00 -7.28
N SER A 774 -20.42 30.56 -7.22
CA SER A 774 -19.99 29.22 -7.63
C SER A 774 -20.58 28.10 -6.77
N LEU A 775 -20.97 28.42 -5.54
CA LEU A 775 -21.72 27.53 -4.63
C LEU A 775 -22.93 26.87 -5.29
N PHE A 776 -23.71 27.65 -6.05
CA PHE A 776 -24.94 27.17 -6.70
C PHE A 776 -24.70 26.58 -8.07
N ALA A 777 -23.59 26.93 -8.72
CA ALA A 777 -23.24 26.43 -10.04
C ALA A 777 -22.55 25.05 -10.01
N SER A 778 -21.88 24.70 -8.91
CA SER A 778 -21.04 23.50 -8.82
C SER A 778 -21.81 22.30 -8.28
N TYR A 779 -21.80 21.17 -8.99
CA TYR A 779 -22.56 19.95 -8.65
C TYR A 779 -22.15 19.30 -7.32
N ASP A 780 -20.86 19.37 -6.98
CA ASP A 780 -20.26 18.87 -5.75
C ASP A 780 -20.47 19.81 -4.54
N ARG A 781 -21.07 20.99 -4.76
CA ARG A 781 -21.40 21.98 -3.72
C ARG A 781 -22.90 21.95 -3.42
N PHE A 782 -23.50 23.11 -3.15
CA PHE A 782 -24.93 23.20 -2.86
C PHE A 782 -25.78 22.92 -4.12
N TYR A 783 -25.28 23.26 -5.30
CA TYR A 783 -25.91 22.97 -6.60
C TYR A 783 -27.39 23.35 -6.72
N TRP A 784 -27.66 24.60 -7.07
CA TRP A 784 -29.00 25.10 -7.38
C TRP A 784 -28.99 25.72 -8.78
N GLN A 785 -29.17 24.86 -9.78
CA GLN A 785 -28.98 25.20 -11.19
C GLN A 785 -29.91 26.33 -11.64
N GLU A 786 -31.17 26.33 -11.22
CA GLU A 786 -32.15 27.36 -11.57
C GLU A 786 -31.75 28.72 -11.02
N LEU A 787 -31.19 28.78 -9.81
CA LEU A 787 -30.70 30.03 -9.22
C LEU A 787 -29.46 30.54 -9.95
N ALA A 788 -28.54 29.64 -10.32
CA ALA A 788 -27.35 29.99 -11.10
C ALA A 788 -27.72 30.52 -12.50
N GLN A 789 -28.69 29.89 -13.17
CA GLN A 789 -29.22 30.34 -14.47
C GLN A 789 -29.95 31.68 -14.35
N ALA A 790 -30.81 31.85 -13.34
CA ALA A 790 -31.50 33.12 -13.09
C ALA A 790 -30.51 34.25 -12.84
N TRP A 791 -29.46 33.99 -12.06
CA TRP A 791 -28.38 34.95 -11.82
C TRP A 791 -27.69 35.38 -13.12
N GLN A 792 -27.33 34.42 -13.99
CA GLN A 792 -26.71 34.71 -15.29
C GLN A 792 -27.63 35.52 -16.21
N VAL A 793 -28.91 35.17 -16.27
CA VAL A 793 -29.92 35.91 -17.06
C VAL A 793 -30.09 37.35 -16.54
N TYR A 794 -30.10 37.56 -15.22
CA TYR A 794 -30.23 38.90 -14.65
C TYR A 794 -28.98 39.76 -14.89
N GLU A 795 -27.79 39.16 -14.87
CA GLU A 795 -26.54 39.83 -15.23
C GLU A 795 -26.53 40.23 -16.71
N ASP A 796 -26.80 39.27 -17.62
CA ASP A 796 -26.76 39.48 -19.07
C ASP A 796 -27.81 40.49 -19.57
N ASN A 797 -28.99 40.52 -18.94
CA ASN A 797 -30.08 41.43 -19.31
C ASN A 797 -30.12 42.73 -18.49
N GLY A 798 -29.13 42.97 -17.61
CA GLY A 798 -29.05 44.21 -16.81
C GLY A 798 -30.18 44.40 -15.79
N VAL A 799 -30.81 43.33 -15.29
CA VAL A 799 -31.92 43.40 -14.33
C VAL A 799 -31.38 43.57 -12.90
N PHE A 800 -30.94 44.79 -12.60
CA PHE A 800 -30.16 45.10 -11.39
C PHE A 800 -30.88 44.74 -10.07
N SER A 801 -32.18 45.01 -9.95
CA SER A 801 -32.94 44.74 -8.72
C SER A 801 -32.97 43.25 -8.36
N LYS A 802 -33.17 42.38 -9.34
CA LYS A 802 -33.14 40.92 -9.16
C LYS A 802 -31.72 40.42 -8.93
N LEU A 803 -30.74 40.99 -9.64
CA LEU A 803 -29.32 40.64 -9.44
C LEU A 803 -28.86 40.95 -8.00
N VAL A 804 -29.24 42.10 -7.44
CA VAL A 804 -28.96 42.44 -6.03
C VAL A 804 -29.59 41.43 -5.08
N LEU A 805 -30.86 41.06 -5.30
CA LEU A 805 -31.55 40.10 -4.44
C LEU A 805 -30.87 38.72 -4.46
N VAL A 806 -30.49 38.22 -5.64
CA VAL A 806 -29.81 36.92 -5.75
C VAL A 806 -28.41 36.97 -5.11
N ASN A 807 -27.66 38.07 -5.28
CA ASN A 807 -26.37 38.24 -4.62
C ASN A 807 -26.49 38.28 -3.08
N LEU A 808 -27.50 38.97 -2.55
CA LEU A 808 -27.77 38.99 -1.11
C LEU A 808 -28.13 37.59 -0.58
N LEU A 809 -28.98 36.86 -1.31
CA LEU A 809 -29.31 35.47 -0.98
C LEU A 809 -28.06 34.59 -1.00
N ALA A 810 -27.21 34.73 -2.03
CA ALA A 810 -26.00 33.94 -2.17
C ALA A 810 -25.02 34.16 -1.01
N VAL A 811 -24.77 35.42 -0.65
CA VAL A 811 -23.92 35.78 0.49
C VAL A 811 -24.52 35.28 1.80
N PHE A 812 -25.84 35.40 1.97
CA PHE A 812 -26.53 34.89 3.14
C PHE A 812 -26.36 33.38 3.28
N VAL A 813 -26.66 32.61 2.23
CA VAL A 813 -26.54 31.14 2.25
C VAL A 813 -25.09 30.71 2.47
N PHE A 814 -24.13 31.38 1.82
CA PHE A 814 -22.70 31.10 2.00
C PHE A 814 -22.26 31.29 3.46
N TYR A 815 -22.62 32.41 4.10
CA TYR A 815 -22.24 32.65 5.50
C TYR A 815 -23.07 31.83 6.49
N ALA A 816 -24.39 31.76 6.32
CA ALA A 816 -25.25 30.98 7.19
C ALA A 816 -24.87 29.50 7.16
N GLY A 817 -24.54 28.99 5.96
CA GLY A 817 -24.05 27.64 5.73
C GLY A 817 -22.73 27.35 6.44
N ASN A 818 -21.69 28.16 6.19
CA ASN A 818 -20.38 27.94 6.79
C ASN A 818 -20.31 28.23 8.29
N LEU A 819 -20.97 29.30 8.74
CA LEU A 819 -20.87 29.75 10.13
C LEU A 819 -21.81 28.96 11.04
N TYR A 820 -23.05 28.70 10.61
CA TYR A 820 -24.04 27.93 11.38
C TYR A 820 -24.12 28.40 12.85
N VAL A 821 -23.83 27.55 13.85
CA VAL A 821 -23.77 27.94 15.28
C VAL A 821 -22.80 29.09 15.55
N ARG A 822 -21.78 29.29 14.70
CA ARG A 822 -20.80 30.38 14.80
C ARG A 822 -21.35 31.76 14.44
N LEU A 823 -22.58 31.84 13.88
CA LEU A 823 -23.30 33.11 13.74
C LEU A 823 -23.50 33.81 15.08
N ILE A 824 -23.68 33.05 16.17
CA ILE A 824 -23.77 33.57 17.53
C ILE A 824 -22.48 34.34 17.89
N GLY A 825 -21.32 33.74 17.64
CA GLY A 825 -20.02 34.37 17.84
C GLY A 825 -19.80 35.58 16.95
N LEU A 826 -20.30 35.54 15.69
CA LEU A 826 -20.21 36.69 14.79
C LEU A 826 -21.00 37.89 15.34
N GLY A 827 -22.19 37.66 15.91
CA GLY A 827 -22.95 38.69 16.61
C GLY A 827 -22.14 39.35 17.73
N LYS A 828 -21.45 38.55 18.57
CA LYS A 828 -20.55 39.07 19.61
C LYS A 828 -19.39 39.88 19.01
N VAL A 829 -18.77 39.41 17.93
CA VAL A 829 -17.66 40.09 17.26
C VAL A 829 -18.07 41.46 16.71
N LEU A 830 -19.27 41.57 16.14
CA LEU A 830 -19.78 42.80 15.52
C LEU A 830 -20.31 43.79 16.55
N PHE A 831 -21.15 43.34 17.48
CA PHE A 831 -21.91 44.23 18.37
C PHE A 831 -21.35 44.29 19.81
N GLY A 832 -20.43 43.41 20.16
CA GLY A 832 -19.80 43.40 21.48
C GLY A 832 -18.98 44.66 21.75
N ARG A 833 -18.89 45.00 23.04
CA ARG A 833 -18.06 46.10 23.56
C ARG A 833 -17.01 45.54 24.53
N ASP A 834 -16.01 46.34 24.86
CA ASP A 834 -15.01 46.04 25.92
C ASP A 834 -14.14 44.81 25.67
N PHE A 835 -13.48 44.79 24.51
CA PHE A 835 -12.50 43.76 24.18
C PHE A 835 -11.09 44.15 24.59
N SER A 836 -10.33 43.19 25.09
CA SER A 836 -8.90 43.37 25.33
C SER A 836 -8.09 43.53 24.03
N LEU A 837 -6.78 43.78 24.14
CA LEU A 837 -5.94 44.03 22.96
C LEU A 837 -5.91 42.80 22.04
N SER A 838 -5.63 41.62 22.59
CA SER A 838 -5.57 40.38 21.82
C SER A 838 -6.95 39.95 21.29
N GLN A 839 -8.03 40.16 22.06
CA GLN A 839 -9.40 39.91 21.59
C GLN A 839 -9.74 40.79 20.38
N ASN A 840 -9.36 42.07 20.41
CA ASN A 840 -9.56 42.95 19.26
C ASN A 840 -8.74 42.49 18.05
N LEU A 841 -7.52 42.02 18.25
CA LEU A 841 -6.71 41.49 17.15
C LEU A 841 -7.39 40.25 16.52
N ALA A 842 -7.88 39.32 17.35
CA ALA A 842 -8.65 38.16 16.89
C ALA A 842 -9.94 38.58 16.14
N ARG A 843 -10.65 39.63 16.61
CA ARG A 843 -11.82 40.18 15.89
C ARG A 843 -11.47 40.65 14.47
N PHE A 844 -10.37 41.38 14.30
CA PHE A 844 -9.95 41.81 12.96
C PHE A 844 -9.48 40.64 12.09
N ILE A 845 -8.81 39.64 12.66
CA ILE A 845 -8.49 38.39 11.96
C ILE A 845 -9.77 37.71 11.45
N ILE A 846 -10.81 37.63 12.28
CA ILE A 846 -12.13 37.08 11.89
C ILE A 846 -12.72 37.89 10.74
N LEU A 847 -12.85 39.21 10.88
CA LEU A 847 -13.50 40.05 9.87
C LEU A 847 -12.76 40.03 8.54
N LEU A 848 -11.43 40.14 8.57
CA LEU A 848 -10.60 40.04 7.37
C LEU A 848 -10.71 38.65 6.72
N GLY A 849 -10.68 37.58 7.51
CA GLY A 849 -10.80 36.22 6.99
C GLY A 849 -12.17 35.90 6.38
N LEU A 850 -13.24 36.61 6.78
CA LEU A 850 -14.56 36.53 6.14
C LEU A 850 -14.63 37.38 4.87
N ILE A 851 -14.06 38.60 4.90
CA ILE A 851 -14.15 39.56 3.79
C ILE A 851 -13.26 39.16 2.60
N VAL A 852 -12.03 38.69 2.86
CA VAL A 852 -11.05 38.42 1.79
C VAL A 852 -11.58 37.41 0.76
N PRO A 853 -12.15 36.24 1.13
CA PRO A 853 -12.72 35.30 0.17
C PRO A 853 -13.92 35.87 -0.62
N ILE A 854 -14.63 36.86 -0.09
CA ILE A 854 -15.74 37.48 -0.82
C ILE A 854 -15.25 38.41 -1.92
N LEU A 855 -14.08 39.03 -1.77
CA LEU A 855 -13.58 40.03 -2.71
C LEU A 855 -12.54 39.47 -3.67
N LEU A 856 -11.74 38.52 -3.21
CA LEU A 856 -10.54 38.06 -3.89
C LEU A 856 -10.63 36.56 -4.17
N THR A 857 -10.04 36.16 -5.28
CA THR A 857 -9.75 34.74 -5.60
C THR A 857 -8.31 34.63 -6.09
N GLN A 858 -7.71 33.46 -5.96
CA GLN A 858 -6.41 33.18 -6.57
C GLN A 858 -6.62 32.70 -8.01
N LYS A 859 -5.80 33.21 -8.94
CA LYS A 859 -5.96 32.99 -10.39
C LYS A 859 -6.04 31.52 -10.80
N VAL A 860 -5.23 30.68 -10.16
CA VAL A 860 -5.07 29.26 -10.54
C VAL A 860 -6.07 28.38 -9.79
N ASN A 861 -6.06 28.47 -8.46
CA ASN A 861 -6.91 27.64 -7.62
C ASN A 861 -7.64 28.52 -6.60
N PRO A 862 -8.92 28.88 -6.84
CA PRO A 862 -9.71 29.65 -5.90
C PRO A 862 -9.74 29.04 -4.50
N TRP A 863 -9.68 27.70 -4.36
CA TRP A 863 -9.66 26.99 -3.08
C TRP A 863 -8.63 27.53 -2.10
N ASN A 864 -7.47 27.99 -2.59
CA ASN A 864 -6.44 28.57 -1.72
C ASN A 864 -6.92 29.83 -0.99
N THR A 865 -7.81 30.63 -1.58
CA THR A 865 -8.33 31.84 -0.96
C THR A 865 -9.40 31.55 0.09
N ILE A 866 -10.15 30.44 -0.01
CA ILE A 866 -11.14 30.08 1.03
C ILE A 866 -10.47 29.81 2.38
N GLN A 867 -9.17 29.46 2.38
CA GLN A 867 -8.42 29.15 3.60
C GLN A 867 -8.27 30.35 4.54
N PHE A 868 -8.46 31.59 4.07
CA PHE A 868 -8.57 32.77 4.95
C PHE A 868 -9.75 32.63 5.92
N MET A 869 -10.86 32.04 5.48
CA MET A 869 -12.06 31.81 6.28
C MET A 869 -11.80 30.81 7.42
N TYR A 870 -10.82 29.92 7.28
CA TYR A 870 -10.54 28.89 8.30
C TYR A 870 -10.07 29.52 9.62
N TYR A 871 -9.30 30.62 9.56
CA TYR A 871 -8.93 31.40 10.73
C TYR A 871 -10.17 32.03 11.39
N SER A 872 -11.12 32.52 10.59
CA SER A 872 -12.39 33.07 11.10
C SER A 872 -13.22 32.00 11.78
N LEU A 873 -13.39 30.82 11.18
CA LEU A 873 -14.13 29.69 11.77
C LEU A 873 -13.51 29.26 13.11
N PHE A 874 -12.18 29.19 13.17
CA PHE A 874 -11.45 28.84 14.39
C PHE A 874 -11.71 29.85 15.51
N PHE A 875 -11.46 31.15 15.29
CA PHE A 875 -11.63 32.16 16.35
C PHE A 875 -13.11 32.44 16.68
N LEU A 876 -14.02 32.37 15.71
CA LEU A 876 -15.46 32.50 15.96
C LEU A 876 -15.96 31.42 16.92
N SER A 877 -15.39 30.22 16.90
CA SER A 877 -15.74 29.16 17.85
C SER A 877 -15.52 29.59 19.31
N ILE A 878 -14.47 30.38 19.59
CA ILE A 878 -14.18 30.95 20.92
C ILE A 878 -15.22 32.03 21.29
N PHE A 879 -15.53 32.94 20.36
CA PHE A 879 -16.52 34.00 20.62
C PHE A 879 -17.95 33.48 20.75
N THR A 880 -18.31 32.41 20.03
CA THR A 880 -19.58 31.71 20.19
C THR A 880 -19.70 31.14 21.60
N ALA A 881 -18.67 30.43 22.06
CA ALA A 881 -18.65 29.89 23.41
C ALA A 881 -18.75 30.99 24.47
N LYS A 882 -18.10 32.15 24.23
CA LYS A 882 -18.21 33.31 25.13
C LYS A 882 -19.64 33.86 25.21
N GLN A 883 -20.27 34.07 24.06
CA GLN A 883 -21.63 34.62 24.01
C GLN A 883 -22.65 33.68 24.68
N ILE A 884 -22.52 32.37 24.45
CA ILE A 884 -23.36 31.36 25.11
C ILE A 884 -23.09 31.32 26.62
N GLY A 885 -21.83 31.45 27.04
CA GLY A 885 -21.44 31.61 28.45
C GLY A 885 -22.08 32.81 29.12
N GLU A 886 -22.10 33.95 28.45
CA GLU A 886 -22.76 35.17 28.93
C GLU A 886 -24.28 35.00 29.04
N TRP A 887 -24.93 34.32 28.09
CA TRP A 887 -26.37 34.01 28.20
C TRP A 887 -26.68 33.04 29.34
N SER A 888 -25.76 32.12 29.62
CA SER A 888 -25.92 31.09 30.66
C SER A 888 -25.35 31.50 32.03
N HIS A 889 -24.82 32.71 32.19
CA HIS A 889 -24.09 33.11 33.42
C HIS A 889 -24.93 33.02 34.71
N LYS A 890 -26.25 33.16 34.61
CA LYS A 890 -27.18 33.05 35.77
C LYS A 890 -27.45 31.59 36.17
N VAL A 891 -27.15 30.63 35.29
CA VAL A 891 -27.39 29.20 35.53
C VAL A 891 -26.29 28.65 36.43
N LYS A 892 -26.62 28.40 37.70
CA LYS A 892 -25.69 27.80 38.67
C LYS A 892 -25.70 26.25 38.65
N ASN A 893 -26.75 25.65 38.09
CA ASN A 893 -26.88 24.19 38.03
C ASN A 893 -25.96 23.59 36.96
N LYS A 894 -24.98 22.80 37.41
CA LYS A 894 -23.99 22.14 36.53
C LYS A 894 -24.61 21.15 35.55
N PHE A 895 -25.72 20.51 35.91
CA PHE A 895 -26.43 19.59 35.01
C PHE A 895 -27.06 20.34 33.84
N ILE A 896 -27.71 21.49 34.10
CA ILE A 896 -28.29 22.32 33.03
C ILE A 896 -27.19 22.85 32.11
N LEU A 897 -26.07 23.33 32.67
CA LEU A 897 -24.92 23.74 31.86
C LEU A 897 -24.37 22.58 31.01
N PHE A 898 -24.32 21.36 31.56
CA PHE A 898 -23.92 20.17 30.80
C PHE A 898 -24.90 19.85 29.66
N ILE A 899 -26.21 19.97 29.87
CA ILE A 899 -27.21 19.80 28.80
C ILE A 899 -27.05 20.86 27.71
N ILE A 900 -26.83 22.13 28.07
CA ILE A 900 -26.54 23.21 27.10
C ILE A 900 -25.27 22.88 26.31
N PHE A 901 -24.20 22.47 26.98
CA PHE A 901 -22.96 22.05 26.34
C PHE A 901 -23.22 20.92 25.32
N LEU A 902 -23.94 19.89 25.73
CA LEU A 902 -24.26 18.74 24.90
C LEU A 902 -25.11 19.14 23.69
N LEU A 903 -26.16 19.93 23.89
CA LEU A 903 -27.07 20.36 22.83
C LEU A 903 -26.34 21.20 21.77
N VAL A 904 -25.53 22.19 22.19
CA VAL A 904 -24.76 23.04 21.27
C VAL A 904 -23.75 22.19 20.51
N THR A 905 -23.06 21.27 21.18
CA THR A 905 -22.06 20.40 20.56
C THR A 905 -22.73 19.46 19.55
N LEU A 906 -23.82 18.79 19.92
CA LEU A 906 -24.56 17.85 19.06
C LEU A 906 -25.14 18.53 17.82
N LEU A 907 -25.70 19.74 17.95
CA LEU A 907 -26.18 20.50 16.79
C LEU A 907 -25.05 20.79 15.80
N SER A 908 -23.84 21.06 16.30
CA SER A 908 -22.69 21.38 15.47
C SER A 908 -21.97 20.16 14.86
N PHE A 909 -22.33 18.93 15.21
CA PHE A 909 -21.53 17.73 14.93
C PHE A 909 -21.85 16.90 13.66
N PRO A 910 -23.03 16.97 12.99
CA PRO A 910 -23.38 16.02 11.93
C PRO A 910 -22.38 15.96 10.76
N THR A 911 -21.89 17.11 10.28
CA THR A 911 -20.93 17.15 9.17
C THR A 911 -19.55 16.65 9.59
N THR A 912 -19.19 16.81 10.86
CA THR A 912 -17.97 16.24 11.45
C THR A 912 -18.01 14.72 11.46
N ILE A 913 -19.14 14.10 11.83
CA ILE A 913 -19.31 12.63 11.77
C ILE A 913 -19.11 12.14 10.33
N GLY A 914 -19.75 12.79 9.36
CA GLY A 914 -19.61 12.43 7.94
C GLY A 914 -18.18 12.54 7.43
N THR A 915 -17.45 13.57 7.86
CA THR A 915 -16.03 13.71 7.50
C THR A 915 -15.20 12.59 8.12
N LEU A 916 -15.38 12.29 9.40
CA LEU A 916 -14.63 11.24 10.09
C LEU A 916 -14.89 9.84 9.51
N SER A 917 -16.11 9.54 9.06
CA SER A 917 -16.42 8.25 8.44
C SER A 917 -15.57 7.98 7.19
N ASP A 918 -15.23 9.02 6.42
CA ASP A 918 -14.39 8.89 5.22
C ASP A 918 -12.95 8.48 5.54
N TYR A 919 -12.50 8.69 6.79
CA TYR A 919 -11.16 8.29 7.27
C TYR A 919 -11.18 7.00 8.09
N LEU A 920 -12.36 6.42 8.36
CA LEU A 920 -12.53 5.17 9.12
C LEU A 920 -12.88 3.97 8.24
N THR A 921 -12.88 4.14 6.92
CA THR A 921 -13.06 3.07 5.93
C THR A 921 -11.97 1.99 6.03
N SER A 922 -12.26 0.78 5.56
CA SER A 922 -11.26 -0.30 5.46
C SER A 922 -10.18 0.00 4.42
N GLN A 923 -10.50 0.84 3.44
CA GLN A 923 -9.64 1.17 2.29
C GLN A 923 -9.42 2.68 2.19
N SER A 924 -8.21 3.09 1.82
CA SER A 924 -7.87 4.49 1.54
C SER A 924 -8.40 4.93 0.17
N ALA A 925 -8.39 6.24 -0.10
CA ALA A 925 -8.74 6.76 -1.42
C ALA A 925 -7.66 6.49 -2.47
N SER A 926 -6.39 6.47 -2.03
CA SER A 926 -5.23 6.22 -2.89
C SER A 926 -4.15 5.42 -2.17
N ARG A 927 -3.28 4.77 -2.93
CA ARG A 927 -2.18 3.95 -2.42
C ARG A 927 -0.92 4.00 -3.28
N ILE A 928 0.19 3.57 -2.69
CA ILE A 928 1.38 3.08 -3.40
C ILE A 928 1.45 1.57 -3.16
N SER A 929 1.53 0.76 -4.21
CA SER A 929 1.55 -0.71 -4.08
C SER A 929 2.83 -1.20 -3.40
N LEU A 930 2.83 -2.44 -2.88
CA LEU A 930 4.02 -3.03 -2.27
C LEU A 930 5.17 -3.17 -3.28
N THR A 931 4.85 -3.60 -4.50
CA THR A 931 5.75 -3.68 -5.65
C THR A 931 6.35 -2.32 -6.04
N GLU A 932 5.54 -1.26 -6.01
CA GLU A 932 6.02 0.12 -6.25
C GLU A 932 6.85 0.66 -5.08
N LEU A 933 6.52 0.32 -3.83
CA LEU A 933 7.34 0.68 -2.67
C LEU A 933 8.75 0.06 -2.76
N HIS A 934 8.86 -1.19 -3.21
CA HIS A 934 10.16 -1.81 -3.50
C HIS A 934 10.91 -1.06 -4.62
N ALA A 935 10.21 -0.58 -5.66
CA ALA A 935 10.83 0.23 -6.72
C ALA A 935 11.36 1.58 -6.20
N LEU A 936 10.60 2.24 -5.35
CA LEU A 936 10.96 3.52 -4.74
C LEU A 936 12.10 3.38 -3.73
N ASP A 937 12.16 2.27 -2.99
CA ASP A 937 13.27 1.97 -2.08
C ASP A 937 14.54 1.57 -2.84
N PHE A 938 14.40 0.81 -3.92
CA PHE A 938 15.50 0.55 -4.86
C PHE A 938 16.08 1.86 -5.41
N LEU A 939 15.23 2.81 -5.85
CA LEU A 939 15.67 4.13 -6.29
C LEU A 939 16.36 4.91 -5.17
N ARG A 940 15.79 4.94 -3.96
CA ARG A 940 16.39 5.62 -2.80
C ARG A 940 17.82 5.18 -2.51
N ASN A 941 18.12 3.90 -2.71
CA ASN A 941 19.44 3.32 -2.49
C ASN A 941 20.34 3.38 -3.74
N SER A 942 19.82 3.88 -4.87
CA SER A 942 20.55 4.05 -6.12
C SER A 942 21.35 5.36 -6.15
N GLU A 943 22.24 5.47 -7.14
CA GLU A 943 23.06 6.66 -7.31
C GLU A 943 22.20 7.88 -7.66
N ALA A 944 22.42 9.01 -6.98
CA ALA A 944 21.66 10.25 -7.19
C ALA A 944 21.57 10.63 -8.69
N GLY A 945 20.39 11.10 -9.11
CA GLY A 945 20.13 11.48 -10.50
C GLY A 945 18.67 11.86 -10.75
N VAL A 946 18.43 12.54 -11.87
CA VAL A 946 17.11 13.03 -12.25
C VAL A 946 16.27 11.89 -12.81
N ILE A 947 15.00 11.85 -12.41
CA ILE A 947 14.02 10.86 -12.87
C ILE A 947 13.03 11.52 -13.84
N VAL A 948 12.69 10.85 -14.93
CA VAL A 948 11.52 11.19 -15.75
C VAL A 948 10.46 10.10 -15.57
N SER A 949 9.23 10.52 -15.30
CA SER A 949 8.07 9.65 -15.08
C SER A 949 6.90 10.10 -15.96
N PRO A 950 5.92 9.21 -16.24
CA PRO A 950 4.73 9.58 -16.98
C PRO A 950 3.90 10.58 -16.18
N LEU A 951 3.25 11.51 -16.88
CA LEU A 951 2.30 12.44 -16.25
C LEU A 951 0.92 11.79 -16.22
N THR A 952 0.24 11.88 -15.07
CA THR A 952 -1.15 11.42 -14.94
C THR A 952 -2.09 12.27 -15.82
N TYR A 953 -2.31 11.86 -17.07
CA TYR A 953 -3.23 12.55 -17.98
C TYR A 953 -4.62 11.91 -17.87
N SER A 954 -5.51 12.56 -17.12
CA SER A 954 -6.84 12.07 -16.70
C SER A 954 -7.79 11.61 -17.82
N ARG A 955 -7.48 11.86 -19.10
CA ARG A 955 -8.34 11.44 -20.23
C ARG A 955 -8.17 9.98 -20.64
N PHE A 956 -7.11 9.29 -20.23
CA PHE A 956 -6.79 7.94 -20.74
C PHE A 956 -6.54 6.90 -19.66
N VAL A 957 -6.63 7.24 -18.37
CA VAL A 957 -6.45 6.28 -17.29
C VAL A 957 -7.70 5.40 -17.20
N PRO A 958 -7.60 4.07 -17.40
CA PRO A 958 -8.72 3.16 -17.20
C PRO A 958 -9.29 3.31 -15.78
N ASN A 959 -10.56 2.95 -15.57
CA ASN A 959 -11.17 2.88 -14.24
C ASN A 959 -10.36 1.92 -13.34
N SER A 960 -9.38 2.48 -12.63
CA SER A 960 -8.50 1.76 -11.71
C SER A 960 -9.26 1.43 -10.43
N PRO A 961 -9.08 0.23 -9.86
CA PRO A 961 -9.77 -0.16 -8.64
C PRO A 961 -9.31 0.68 -7.44
N ASP A 962 -10.22 0.92 -6.50
CA ASP A 962 -9.87 1.55 -5.21
C ASP A 962 -9.14 0.54 -4.29
N PRO A 963 -8.19 1.00 -3.44
CA PRO A 963 -7.57 2.33 -3.48
C PRO A 963 -6.78 2.54 -4.77
N LYS A 964 -6.94 3.72 -5.39
CA LYS A 964 -6.29 4.02 -6.67
C LYS A 964 -4.77 4.13 -6.50
N PRO A 965 -3.96 3.56 -7.40
CA PRO A 965 -2.53 3.80 -7.37
C PRO A 965 -2.22 5.30 -7.59
N LEU A 966 -1.21 5.85 -6.92
CA LEU A 966 -0.92 7.28 -6.96
C LEU A 966 -0.63 7.81 -8.36
N TYR A 967 0.07 7.03 -9.20
CA TYR A 967 0.33 7.37 -10.60
C TYR A 967 -0.97 7.53 -11.44
N ALA A 968 -2.09 6.97 -10.97
CA ALA A 968 -3.42 7.06 -11.58
C ALA A 968 -4.39 7.97 -10.80
N TYR A 969 -3.98 8.54 -9.66
CA TYR A 969 -4.85 9.31 -8.77
C TYR A 969 -4.86 10.80 -9.13
N ALA A 970 -3.69 11.44 -9.09
CA ALA A 970 -3.46 12.83 -9.42
C ALA A 970 -1.98 13.03 -9.79
N SER A 971 -1.66 14.11 -10.51
CA SER A 971 -0.26 14.49 -10.70
C SER A 971 0.35 14.84 -9.33
N THR A 972 1.33 14.07 -8.87
CA THR A 972 1.97 14.25 -7.55
C THR A 972 3.48 14.08 -7.63
N ALA A 973 4.19 14.53 -6.60
CA ALA A 973 5.64 14.42 -6.45
C ALA A 973 6.07 13.16 -5.68
N TYR A 974 5.31 12.06 -5.78
CA TYR A 974 5.51 10.92 -4.88
C TYR A 974 6.86 10.23 -5.12
N ILE A 975 7.34 10.15 -6.36
CA ILE A 975 8.66 9.57 -6.64
C ILE A 975 9.73 10.40 -5.91
N SER A 976 9.69 11.73 -5.98
CA SER A 976 10.57 12.59 -5.19
C SER A 976 10.41 12.39 -3.67
N ALA A 977 9.18 12.27 -3.17
CA ALA A 977 8.90 12.10 -1.74
C ALA A 977 9.44 10.80 -1.14
N PHE A 978 9.41 9.71 -1.91
CA PHE A 978 9.76 8.38 -1.39
C PHE A 978 11.17 7.94 -1.80
N SER A 979 11.65 8.29 -3.01
CA SER A 979 13.02 7.99 -3.44
C SER A 979 14.04 9.06 -3.02
N GLY A 980 13.61 10.32 -2.88
CA GLY A 980 14.50 11.45 -2.64
C GLY A 980 15.27 11.93 -3.88
N HIS A 981 14.96 11.40 -5.07
CA HIS A 981 15.50 11.89 -6.32
C HIS A 981 14.68 13.07 -6.86
N PRO A 982 15.33 14.07 -7.50
CA PRO A 982 14.59 15.11 -8.20
C PRO A 982 13.96 14.57 -9.50
N GLU A 983 12.79 15.08 -9.85
CA GLU A 983 12.06 14.75 -11.07
C GLU A 983 12.29 15.81 -12.15
N TYR A 984 12.32 15.38 -13.42
CA TYR A 984 12.34 16.26 -14.58
C TYR A 984 11.12 17.18 -14.58
N LEU A 985 9.95 16.60 -14.30
CA LEU A 985 8.67 17.27 -14.14
C LEU A 985 7.73 16.36 -13.36
N SER A 986 7.17 16.85 -12.25
CA SER A 986 6.05 16.23 -11.53
C SER A 986 5.15 17.28 -10.89
N ASP A 987 4.02 16.85 -10.31
CA ASP A 987 3.10 17.71 -9.55
C ASP A 987 2.71 19.03 -10.27
N THR A 988 2.14 18.89 -11.48
CA THR A 988 1.76 20.04 -12.30
C THR A 988 0.76 20.97 -11.61
N ILE A 989 -0.06 20.42 -10.70
CA ILE A 989 -1.05 21.16 -9.91
C ILE A 989 -0.34 22.18 -8.99
N ASN A 990 0.67 21.75 -8.22
CA ASN A 990 1.42 22.69 -7.37
C ASN A 990 2.33 23.63 -8.17
N LEU A 991 2.83 23.19 -9.33
CA LEU A 991 3.57 24.08 -10.25
C LEU A 991 2.68 25.20 -10.81
N ASP A 992 1.42 24.91 -11.13
CA ASP A 992 0.44 25.95 -11.50
C ASP A 992 0.23 26.92 -10.33
N ILE A 993 -0.02 26.39 -9.12
CA ILE A 993 -0.26 27.21 -7.91
C ILE A 993 0.92 28.17 -7.63
N THR A 994 2.14 27.71 -7.86
CA THR A 994 3.39 28.47 -7.65
C THR A 994 3.85 29.26 -8.87
N SER A 995 3.09 29.19 -9.97
CA SER A 995 3.28 29.95 -11.23
C SER A 995 4.59 29.64 -11.97
N PHE A 996 5.03 28.38 -11.96
CA PHE A 996 6.13 27.92 -12.80
C PHE A 996 5.66 27.62 -14.23
N SER A 997 6.52 27.89 -15.21
CA SER A 997 6.29 27.47 -16.59
C SER A 997 6.91 26.10 -16.81
N TYR A 998 6.09 25.13 -17.21
CA TYR A 998 6.51 23.74 -17.42
C TYR A 998 5.89 23.10 -18.67
N GLN A 999 5.12 23.86 -19.46
CA GLN A 999 4.31 23.34 -20.57
C GLN A 999 5.13 22.69 -21.68
N ASP A 1000 6.35 23.16 -21.94
CA ASP A 1000 7.23 22.52 -22.92
C ASP A 1000 7.75 21.17 -22.42
N ARG A 1001 8.06 21.06 -21.12
CA ARG A 1001 8.44 19.78 -20.51
C ARG A 1001 7.31 18.75 -20.54
N VAL A 1002 6.05 19.18 -20.45
CA VAL A 1002 4.89 18.29 -20.63
C VAL A 1002 4.92 17.66 -22.02
N LYS A 1003 5.18 18.46 -23.07
CA LYS A 1003 5.28 17.96 -24.45
C LYS A 1003 6.41 16.95 -24.58
N ASP A 1004 7.56 17.21 -23.95
CA ASP A 1004 8.70 16.30 -23.98
C ASP A 1004 8.39 14.97 -23.28
N VAL A 1005 7.78 15.00 -22.09
CA VAL A 1005 7.38 13.78 -21.37
C VAL A 1005 6.36 12.98 -22.16
N ILE A 1006 5.34 13.65 -22.74
CA ILE A 1006 4.37 12.98 -23.61
C ILE A 1006 5.07 12.37 -24.84
N ARG A 1007 6.00 13.10 -25.47
CA ARG A 1007 6.75 12.62 -26.63
C ARG A 1007 7.63 11.41 -26.26
N LEU A 1008 8.22 11.38 -25.08
CA LEU A 1008 9.04 10.25 -24.59
C LEU A 1008 8.28 8.92 -24.65
N TYR A 1009 7.04 8.89 -24.17
CA TYR A 1009 6.25 7.64 -24.14
C TYR A 1009 5.49 7.34 -25.44
N LEU A 1010 5.42 8.28 -26.39
CA LEU A 1010 4.69 8.10 -27.65
C LEU A 1010 5.58 8.00 -28.89
N THR A 1011 6.86 8.36 -28.79
CA THR A 1011 7.78 8.35 -29.93
C THR A 1011 8.35 6.96 -30.20
N ARG A 1012 8.70 6.71 -31.47
CA ARG A 1012 9.48 5.54 -31.90
C ARG A 1012 10.91 5.91 -32.31
N ASP A 1013 11.32 7.16 -32.11
CA ASP A 1013 12.65 7.66 -32.47
C ASP A 1013 13.62 7.53 -31.28
N SER A 1014 14.37 6.42 -31.24
CA SER A 1014 15.34 6.16 -30.18
C SER A 1014 16.47 7.19 -30.11
N SER A 1015 16.84 7.82 -31.25
CA SER A 1015 17.88 8.85 -31.28
C SER A 1015 17.43 10.12 -30.58
N TRP A 1016 16.17 10.53 -30.81
CA TRP A 1016 15.59 11.65 -30.07
C TRP A 1016 15.52 11.34 -28.56
N VAL A 1017 15.13 10.12 -28.19
CA VAL A 1017 15.08 9.70 -26.77
C VAL A 1017 16.46 9.83 -26.12
N SER A 1018 17.52 9.29 -26.72
CA SER A 1018 18.88 9.41 -26.16
C SER A 1018 19.33 10.86 -26.02
N ASN A 1019 19.09 11.71 -27.03
CA ASN A 1019 19.44 13.13 -26.97
C ASN A 1019 18.67 13.85 -25.86
N PHE A 1020 17.36 13.61 -25.76
CA PHE A 1020 16.51 14.18 -24.70
C PHE A 1020 17.02 13.80 -23.30
N LEU A 1021 17.36 12.53 -23.09
CA LEU A 1021 17.88 12.04 -21.81
C LEU A 1021 19.24 12.69 -21.45
N ALA A 1022 20.16 12.77 -22.42
CA ALA A 1022 21.47 13.39 -22.24
C ALA A 1022 21.37 14.90 -21.94
N GLU A 1023 20.65 15.65 -22.77
CA GLU A 1023 20.50 17.11 -22.65
C GLU A 1023 19.90 17.52 -21.29
N ASN A 1024 18.94 16.73 -20.79
CA ASN A 1024 18.25 17.00 -19.54
C ASN A 1024 18.90 16.31 -18.32
N LYS A 1025 20.03 15.63 -18.51
CA LYS A 1025 20.77 14.88 -17.48
C LYS A 1025 19.88 13.88 -16.74
N ILE A 1026 18.97 13.24 -17.47
CA ILE A 1026 18.08 12.22 -16.94
C ILE A 1026 18.89 10.94 -16.73
N LYS A 1027 18.80 10.41 -15.52
CA LYS A 1027 19.49 9.17 -15.14
C LYS A 1027 18.55 7.97 -15.14
N TYR A 1028 17.30 8.19 -14.75
CA TYR A 1028 16.31 7.13 -14.65
C TYR A 1028 15.04 7.46 -15.42
N VAL A 1029 14.50 6.46 -16.11
CA VAL A 1029 13.18 6.49 -16.76
C VAL A 1029 12.26 5.53 -16.01
N TYR A 1030 11.07 6.00 -15.66
CA TYR A 1030 10.08 5.28 -14.87
C TYR A 1030 8.91 4.86 -15.77
N GLU A 1031 8.46 3.60 -15.74
CA GLU A 1031 7.25 3.16 -16.43
C GLU A 1031 6.15 2.74 -15.46
N THR A 1032 4.91 2.94 -15.87
CA THR A 1032 3.71 2.48 -15.16
C THR A 1032 2.98 1.42 -16.00
N PRO A 1033 1.93 0.77 -15.49
CA PRO A 1033 1.14 -0.17 -16.29
C PRO A 1033 0.44 0.48 -17.51
N PHE A 1034 0.24 1.79 -17.48
CA PHE A 1034 -0.50 2.53 -18.50
C PHE A 1034 0.41 3.24 -19.52
N ASP A 1035 1.64 3.55 -19.10
CA ASP A 1035 2.59 4.33 -19.90
C ASP A 1035 3.92 3.59 -19.99
N ARG A 1036 4.15 2.98 -21.17
CA ARG A 1036 5.37 2.25 -21.52
C ARG A 1036 6.01 2.89 -22.76
N LEU A 1037 7.34 2.83 -22.85
CA LEU A 1037 8.09 3.30 -24.00
C LEU A 1037 7.68 2.52 -25.26
N MET A 1038 7.48 3.24 -26.38
CA MET A 1038 7.19 2.62 -27.69
C MET A 1038 8.45 2.19 -28.44
N ILE A 1039 9.64 2.51 -27.92
CA ILE A 1039 10.94 2.07 -28.43
C ILE A 1039 11.42 0.82 -27.71
N ARG A 1040 12.40 0.13 -28.29
CA ARG A 1040 13.23 -0.82 -27.53
C ARG A 1040 14.18 0.00 -26.65
N PRO A 1041 14.15 -0.12 -25.32
CA PRO A 1041 14.96 0.69 -24.42
C PRO A 1041 16.47 0.64 -24.73
N GLU A 1042 16.96 -0.52 -25.17
CA GLU A 1042 18.37 -0.74 -25.47
C GLU A 1042 18.86 0.15 -26.62
N ASP A 1043 17.99 0.44 -27.61
CA ASP A 1043 18.30 1.32 -28.74
C ASP A 1043 18.51 2.78 -28.29
N ALA A 1044 18.14 3.13 -27.06
CA ALA A 1044 18.32 4.45 -26.47
C ALA A 1044 19.29 4.46 -25.27
N CYS A 1045 20.17 3.45 -25.13
CA CYS A 1045 21.07 3.29 -23.98
C CYS A 1045 20.35 3.14 -22.62
N LEU A 1046 19.14 2.61 -22.61
CA LEU A 1046 18.39 2.35 -21.38
C LEU A 1046 18.52 0.88 -20.98
N THR A 1047 19.08 0.64 -19.80
CA THR A 1047 19.17 -0.70 -19.21
C THR A 1047 18.08 -0.84 -18.14
N LYS A 1048 17.25 -1.87 -18.23
CA LYS A 1048 16.26 -2.16 -17.18
C LYS A 1048 16.98 -2.56 -15.89
N ILE A 1049 16.74 -1.81 -14.82
CA ILE A 1049 17.34 -2.03 -13.49
C ILE A 1049 16.32 -2.48 -12.45
N PHE A 1050 15.02 -2.34 -12.74
CA PHE A 1050 13.93 -2.83 -11.91
C PHE A 1050 12.76 -3.26 -12.78
N ASP A 1051 12.09 -4.35 -12.40
CA ASP A 1051 10.86 -4.86 -13.01
C ASP A 1051 9.95 -5.37 -11.89
N SER A 1052 8.68 -5.01 -11.84
CA SER A 1052 7.70 -5.67 -10.98
C SER A 1052 6.44 -6.12 -11.72
N GLY A 1053 6.46 -6.01 -13.06
CA GLY A 1053 5.25 -6.09 -13.89
C GLY A 1053 4.35 -4.85 -13.78
N GLU A 1054 4.23 -4.26 -12.59
CA GLU A 1054 3.57 -2.98 -12.36
C GLU A 1054 4.47 -1.80 -12.72
N ILE A 1055 5.68 -1.75 -12.16
CA ILE A 1055 6.66 -0.66 -12.35
C ILE A 1055 7.90 -1.21 -13.02
N ASN A 1056 8.41 -0.52 -14.05
CA ASN A 1056 9.74 -0.75 -14.58
C ASN A 1056 10.61 0.49 -14.41
N LEU A 1057 11.89 0.28 -14.09
CA LEU A 1057 12.88 1.34 -14.04
C LEU A 1057 14.00 1.05 -15.02
N TYR A 1058 14.44 2.08 -15.72
CA TYR A 1058 15.58 2.00 -16.62
C TYR A 1058 16.64 3.03 -16.22
N LYS A 1059 17.91 2.62 -16.28
CA LYS A 1059 19.08 3.50 -16.12
C LYS A 1059 19.60 3.92 -17.49
N TYR A 1060 19.72 5.22 -17.71
CA TYR A 1060 20.43 5.76 -18.86
C TYR A 1060 21.94 5.68 -18.64
N SER A 1061 22.66 5.03 -19.57
CA SER A 1061 24.08 4.69 -19.41
C SER A 1061 24.95 4.98 -20.64
N CYS A 1062 24.49 5.80 -21.59
CA CYS A 1062 25.32 6.27 -22.70
C CYS A 1062 26.47 7.14 -22.12
N MET A 1063 27.71 6.89 -22.56
CA MET A 1063 28.90 7.66 -22.16
C MET A 1063 28.95 9.04 -22.80
#